data_AF-A0A1H1SXP3-F1
#
_entry.id   AF-A0A1H1SXP3-F1
#
_cell.length_a   1.000
_cell.length_b   1.000
_cell.length_c   1.000
_cell.angle_alpha   90.00
_cell.angle_beta   90.00
_cell.angle_gamma   90.00
#
_symmetry.space_group_name_H-M   'P 1'
#
loop_
_entity.id
_entity.type
_entity.pdbx_description
1 polymer ?
#
loop_
_entity_poly.entity_id
_entity_poly.type
_entity_poly.pdbx_seq_one_letter_code
_entity_poly.pdbx_strand_id
1 'polypeptide(L)'
;MTQEAAVAAILEHAATGQTPLGVLSANLDHVNHFGSGGRWEGCLDLAPVNWLTLLDGAPLVAKAEGLTGRSWPRLAGSDLIDVLFDGADRNGLSVGFLGGSVEAQQMAHERFRRDRPALRIAGWWTPQRQDLTDRAECTQLIADIRASGVDILVVCLGKPRQELWISEYGALTGAKVLLAFGAVVDFLAGNIRRAPVRVANAGLEWAWRLALEPRRLAKRYLVDGPEAYLKLQRFSGGTAATSALPATGSVAGSEPRSTAAPGSRTVPRDGFTPVTEHADVAVLVVTYNSASDICGLLDSLCPETGEQSIKVVVADNSPDPLTLTIAARYAGVDAFATGGNIGYAAGINAAMARAGTADTYLVLNPDLQVMRGAIGVLRASMARTGAGVVVPVLRDPDGTVYPSLRREPSILRAMGDALCGSRFPGRPGWLSEMDFDAEGYVHAHRVDWATGAALLIRSDVAASVGPWDESYFLYSEETDYLHRVREIGCTVWFEPKAAMLHSRGGSGRSAALDALMMANKVRYASKHHDAGYAMAFHLMVVLSALLRMGLPGRRGTLGLVARKKRWDALPHAASYSSLQREDIPAGAVIIPAHNEASVLGRALEALTLPRESGNVEIIVACNGCTDGTAAIAQAVPGVRVIDVAEASKPAALNAGDEVATLWPRMYVDADVEVPVEALRATFEALSGGGVLCARPRFTYDTAGASWSVRAYYRARNRLPQASASMWGAGVYGLNRDGHQRLGRFPELAAEDCYLDGLFTDSEKAVLECPPVTVRTPRTGRALLTVLKRTYRSNSELPHPQSGHTAQTLQELAASIKSPSSAVDGSVYAVFALLGRLLPSSHGSWERDESSRT
;
A
#
# COMPACT_ATOMS: atom_id res chain seq x y z
N MET A 1 -10.16 30.48 36.02
CA MET A 1 -11.57 30.95 36.01
C MET A 1 -12.33 30.17 37.08
N THR A 2 -13.23 30.80 37.83
CA THR A 2 -14.10 30.12 38.82
C THR A 2 -15.25 29.39 38.12
N GLN A 3 -15.98 28.53 38.85
CA GLN A 3 -17.17 27.84 38.33
C GLN A 3 -18.22 28.84 37.82
N GLU A 4 -18.54 29.86 38.61
CA GLU A 4 -19.53 30.89 38.27
C GLU A 4 -19.14 31.66 37.03
N ALA A 5 -17.87 32.05 36.92
CA ALA A 5 -17.36 32.76 35.74
C ALA A 5 -17.40 31.87 34.47
N ALA A 6 -17.14 30.57 34.61
CA ALA A 6 -17.26 29.62 33.50
C ALA A 6 -18.70 29.53 32.99
N VAL A 7 -19.66 29.34 33.91
CA VAL A 7 -21.09 29.23 33.58
C VAL A 7 -21.60 30.53 32.94
N ALA A 8 -21.25 31.68 33.52
CA ALA A 8 -21.64 32.98 32.99
C ALA A 8 -21.12 33.18 31.55
N ALA A 9 -19.83 32.91 31.30
CA ALA A 9 -19.24 33.02 29.97
C ALA A 9 -19.91 32.10 28.95
N ILE A 10 -20.24 30.85 29.34
CA ILE A 10 -20.92 29.90 28.45
C ILE A 10 -22.33 30.39 28.09
N LEU A 11 -23.11 30.86 29.07
CA LEU A 11 -24.48 31.33 28.84
C LEU A 11 -24.53 32.63 28.03
N GLU A 12 -23.64 33.57 28.31
CA GLU A 12 -23.52 34.81 27.54
C GLU A 12 -23.19 34.51 26.07
N HIS A 13 -22.28 33.57 25.83
CA HIS A 13 -21.92 33.13 24.48
C HIS A 13 -23.07 32.40 23.78
N ALA A 14 -23.82 31.57 24.50
CA ALA A 14 -25.03 30.93 23.96
C ALA A 14 -26.11 31.96 23.55
N ALA A 15 -26.18 33.10 24.21
CA ALA A 15 -27.12 34.15 23.84
C ALA A 15 -26.63 34.96 22.62
N THR A 16 -25.36 35.36 22.62
CA THR A 16 -24.86 36.45 21.75
C THR A 16 -23.74 36.05 20.77
N GLY A 17 -23.14 34.88 20.95
CA GLY A 17 -21.97 34.44 20.18
C GLY A 17 -22.28 34.23 18.70
N GLN A 18 -21.35 34.68 17.84
CA GLN A 18 -21.42 34.48 16.39
C GLN A 18 -20.67 33.22 15.94
N THR A 19 -19.45 33.02 16.44
CA THR A 19 -18.68 31.77 16.25
C THR A 19 -19.05 30.79 17.35
N PRO A 20 -19.28 29.50 17.08
CA PRO A 20 -19.59 28.52 18.11
C PRO A 20 -18.47 28.39 19.15
N LEU A 21 -18.85 28.18 20.41
CA LEU A 21 -17.95 27.89 21.53
C LEU A 21 -18.05 26.41 21.92
N GLY A 22 -16.98 25.65 21.64
CA GLY A 22 -16.76 24.32 22.17
C GLY A 22 -16.28 24.40 23.61
N VAL A 23 -16.88 23.63 24.51
CA VAL A 23 -16.47 23.56 25.92
C VAL A 23 -16.05 22.13 26.24
N LEU A 24 -14.82 21.95 26.69
CA LEU A 24 -14.30 20.64 27.10
C LEU A 24 -13.77 20.67 28.53
N SER A 25 -13.82 19.52 29.19
CA SER A 25 -13.28 19.33 30.55
C SER A 25 -12.03 18.45 30.50
N ALA A 26 -10.86 19.09 30.39
CA ALA A 26 -9.56 18.46 30.17
C ALA A 26 -9.08 17.65 31.37
N ASN A 27 -8.57 16.46 31.08
CA ASN A 27 -7.90 15.55 32.00
C ASN A 27 -6.76 14.84 31.25
N LEU A 28 -6.04 13.91 31.91
CA LEU A 28 -4.89 13.23 31.29
C LEU A 28 -5.21 12.54 29.95
N ASP A 29 -6.44 12.09 29.76
CA ASP A 29 -6.88 11.47 28.50
C ASP A 29 -6.86 12.47 27.33
N HIS A 30 -7.12 13.76 27.60
CA HIS A 30 -7.00 14.80 26.57
C HIS A 30 -5.53 15.09 26.27
N VAL A 31 -4.65 15.03 27.26
CA VAL A 31 -3.21 15.15 27.02
C VAL A 31 -2.71 13.98 26.17
N ASN A 32 -3.24 12.76 26.39
CA ASN A 32 -2.94 11.61 25.56
C ASN A 32 -3.33 11.81 24.08
N HIS A 33 -4.53 12.38 23.87
CA HIS A 33 -5.12 12.53 22.54
C HIS A 33 -4.68 13.78 21.80
N PHE A 34 -4.78 14.95 22.43
CA PHE A 34 -4.64 16.28 21.83
C PHE A 34 -3.40 17.05 22.32
N GLY A 35 -2.73 16.57 23.37
CA GLY A 35 -1.48 17.16 23.84
C GLY A 35 -0.30 16.88 22.90
N SER A 36 0.87 17.47 23.19
CA SER A 36 2.07 17.27 22.37
C SER A 36 2.47 15.81 22.25
N GLY A 37 2.68 15.36 21.00
CA GLY A 37 2.91 13.94 20.67
C GLY A 37 1.67 13.05 20.82
N GLY A 38 0.49 13.65 20.94
CA GLY A 38 -0.80 12.98 20.83
C GLY A 38 -1.24 12.86 19.37
N ARG A 39 -2.07 11.86 19.05
CA ARG A 39 -2.55 11.61 17.68
C ARG A 39 -3.24 12.83 17.05
N TRP A 40 -3.99 13.56 17.84
CA TRP A 40 -4.86 14.65 17.42
C TRP A 40 -4.28 16.03 17.78
N GLU A 41 -2.96 16.11 17.98
CA GLU A 41 -2.26 17.36 18.26
C GLU A 41 -2.58 18.41 17.18
N GLY A 42 -2.96 19.61 17.62
CA GLY A 42 -3.31 20.73 16.75
C GLY A 42 -4.63 20.60 15.98
N CYS A 43 -5.36 19.49 16.11
CA CYS A 43 -6.62 19.30 15.37
C CYS A 43 -7.72 20.25 15.86
N LEU A 44 -7.77 20.53 17.17
CA LEU A 44 -8.75 21.45 17.75
C LEU A 44 -8.46 22.91 17.37
N ASP A 45 -7.20 23.26 17.17
CA ASP A 45 -6.77 24.64 16.84
C ASP A 45 -7.12 25.03 15.39
N LEU A 46 -7.29 24.04 14.51
CA LEU A 46 -7.68 24.22 13.11
C LEU A 46 -9.21 24.24 12.91
N ALA A 47 -9.98 24.05 13.99
CA ALA A 47 -11.43 24.01 13.92
C ALA A 47 -12.02 25.41 13.78
N PRO A 48 -13.14 25.58 13.03
CA PRO A 48 -13.91 26.82 13.01
C PRO A 48 -14.78 26.99 14.28
N VAL A 49 -14.23 26.62 15.45
CA VAL A 49 -14.88 26.60 16.76
C VAL A 49 -13.89 27.13 17.79
N ASN A 50 -14.31 28.08 18.63
CA ASN A 50 -13.49 28.54 19.75
C ASN A 50 -13.58 27.53 20.90
N TRP A 51 -12.45 27.20 21.54
CA TRP A 51 -12.44 26.21 22.62
C TRP A 51 -12.23 26.84 23.99
N LEU A 52 -13.17 26.58 24.92
CA LEU A 52 -13.01 26.81 26.34
C LEU A 52 -12.60 25.49 27.03
N THR A 53 -11.34 25.43 27.46
CA THR A 53 -10.77 24.26 28.16
C THR A 53 -10.85 24.44 29.68
N LEU A 54 -11.69 23.63 30.32
CA LEU A 54 -11.84 23.56 31.77
C LEU A 54 -10.91 22.48 32.35
N LEU A 55 -10.29 22.73 33.50
CA LEU A 55 -9.40 21.74 34.13
C LEU A 55 -10.20 20.78 35.02
N ASP A 56 -10.36 19.52 34.60
CA ASP A 56 -11.02 18.45 35.37
C ASP A 56 -10.00 17.49 36.01
N GLY A 57 -8.91 17.15 35.33
CA GLY A 57 -7.94 16.19 35.86
C GLY A 57 -7.10 16.75 37.03
N ALA A 58 -7.11 16.10 38.19
CA ALA A 58 -6.25 16.47 39.33
C ALA A 58 -4.75 16.64 38.96
N PRO A 59 -4.15 15.78 38.09
CA PRO A 59 -2.78 15.99 37.63
C PRO A 59 -2.57 17.29 36.83
N LEU A 60 -3.57 17.70 36.03
CA LEU A 60 -3.50 18.94 35.26
C LEU A 60 -3.65 20.16 36.18
N VAL A 61 -4.56 20.10 37.15
CA VAL A 61 -4.72 21.14 38.18
C VAL A 61 -3.42 21.31 38.95
N ALA A 62 -2.87 20.23 39.52
CA ALA A 62 -1.61 20.30 40.28
C ALA A 62 -0.44 20.86 39.45
N LYS A 63 -0.37 20.50 38.15
CA LYS A 63 0.64 21.05 37.25
C LYS A 63 0.42 22.54 36.98
N ALA A 64 -0.81 22.97 36.75
CA ALA A 64 -1.16 24.39 36.55
C ALA A 64 -0.87 25.23 37.80
N GLU A 65 -1.18 24.72 38.99
CA GLU A 65 -0.85 25.37 40.26
C GLU A 65 0.67 25.50 40.43
N GLY A 66 1.42 24.43 40.14
CA GLY A 66 2.88 24.46 40.18
C GLY A 66 3.51 25.45 39.20
N LEU A 67 2.93 25.64 38.01
CA LEU A 67 3.43 26.58 37.00
C LEU A 67 3.07 28.04 37.29
N THR A 68 1.88 28.28 37.84
CA THR A 68 1.32 29.63 37.98
C THR A 68 1.46 30.21 39.38
N GLY A 69 1.74 29.37 40.39
CA GLY A 69 1.73 29.75 41.81
C GLY A 69 0.35 30.15 42.34
N ARG A 70 -0.72 29.91 41.59
CA ARG A 70 -2.11 30.25 41.95
C ARG A 70 -2.91 28.98 42.12
N SER A 71 -3.94 29.00 42.98
CA SER A 71 -4.86 27.87 43.06
C SER A 71 -5.80 27.84 41.85
N TRP A 72 -6.02 26.65 41.31
CA TRP A 72 -6.91 26.42 40.17
C TRP A 72 -8.06 25.49 40.56
N PRO A 73 -9.33 25.87 40.31
CA PRO A 73 -10.45 24.99 40.63
C PRO A 73 -10.50 23.81 39.67
N ARG A 74 -10.85 22.64 40.21
CA ARG A 74 -11.23 21.48 39.43
C ARG A 74 -12.67 21.64 38.94
N LEU A 75 -12.87 21.69 37.62
CA LEU A 75 -14.17 21.92 36.97
C LEU A 75 -14.50 20.76 36.04
N ALA A 76 -15.23 19.76 36.54
CA ALA A 76 -15.76 18.69 35.69
C ALA A 76 -17.02 19.17 34.96
N GLY A 77 -17.20 18.78 33.69
CA GLY A 77 -18.40 19.14 32.93
C GLY A 77 -19.71 18.68 33.59
N SER A 78 -19.67 17.55 34.29
CA SER A 78 -20.79 17.04 35.08
C SER A 78 -21.17 17.91 36.28
N ASP A 79 -20.25 18.73 36.80
CA ASP A 79 -20.51 19.62 37.94
C ASP A 79 -21.15 20.94 37.48
N LEU A 80 -20.96 21.29 36.21
CA LEU A 80 -21.52 22.52 35.62
C LEU A 80 -22.93 22.33 35.08
N ILE A 81 -23.34 21.09 34.78
CA ILE A 81 -24.50 20.85 33.92
C ILE A 81 -25.81 21.35 34.53
N ASP A 82 -26.06 21.10 35.81
CA ASP A 82 -27.30 21.53 36.47
C ASP A 82 -27.40 23.06 36.50
N VAL A 83 -26.29 23.73 36.84
CA VAL A 83 -26.24 25.20 36.91
C VAL A 83 -26.37 25.83 35.52
N LEU A 84 -25.80 25.20 34.49
CA LEU A 84 -25.96 25.60 33.09
C LEU A 84 -27.41 25.47 32.63
N PHE A 85 -28.11 24.39 32.98
CA PHE A 85 -29.51 24.20 32.60
C PHE A 85 -30.44 25.17 33.32
N ASP A 86 -30.24 25.40 34.61
CA ASP A 86 -31.01 26.41 35.34
C ASP A 86 -30.77 27.82 34.77
N GLY A 87 -29.54 28.07 34.29
CA GLY A 87 -29.20 29.30 33.57
C GLY A 87 -29.82 29.38 32.17
N ALA A 88 -29.86 28.28 31.42
CA ALA A 88 -30.48 28.22 30.10
C ALA A 88 -31.99 28.48 30.19
N ASP A 89 -32.67 27.87 31.17
CA ASP A 89 -34.09 28.08 31.45
C ASP A 89 -34.39 29.57 31.73
N ARG A 90 -33.62 30.19 32.63
CA ARG A 90 -33.75 31.64 32.95
C ARG A 90 -33.55 32.56 31.74
N ASN A 91 -32.71 32.17 30.78
CA ASN A 91 -32.40 32.96 29.60
C ASN A 91 -33.25 32.56 28.37
N GLY A 92 -34.18 31.60 28.51
CA GLY A 92 -35.00 31.10 27.41
C GLY A 92 -34.21 30.36 26.31
N LEU A 93 -33.01 29.86 26.65
CA LEU A 93 -32.14 29.14 25.73
C LEU A 93 -32.55 27.69 25.61
N SER A 94 -32.37 27.13 24.43
CA SER A 94 -32.72 25.74 24.14
C SER A 94 -31.54 24.79 24.21
N VAL A 95 -31.81 23.59 24.72
CA VAL A 95 -30.81 22.55 24.95
C VAL A 95 -31.13 21.33 24.09
N GLY A 96 -30.12 20.77 23.45
CA GLY A 96 -30.24 19.51 22.71
C GLY A 96 -29.16 18.52 23.12
N PHE A 97 -29.38 17.23 22.83
CA PHE A 97 -28.48 16.15 23.21
C PHE A 97 -28.12 15.26 22.03
N LEU A 98 -26.83 15.10 21.77
CA LEU A 98 -26.30 14.22 20.72
C LEU A 98 -25.49 13.08 21.34
N GLY A 99 -25.91 11.83 21.14
CA GLY A 99 -25.26 10.63 21.68
C GLY A 99 -25.77 10.18 23.05
N GLY A 100 -25.20 9.10 23.57
CA GLY A 100 -25.79 8.33 24.68
C GLY A 100 -26.71 7.22 24.17
N SER A 101 -27.05 6.26 25.03
CA SER A 101 -27.97 5.18 24.62
C SER A 101 -29.40 5.69 24.53
N VAL A 102 -30.22 5.04 23.71
CA VAL A 102 -31.64 5.38 23.55
C VAL A 102 -32.36 5.33 24.90
N GLU A 103 -32.07 4.31 25.71
CA GLU A 103 -32.63 4.14 27.05
C GLU A 103 -32.19 5.25 27.99
N ALA A 104 -30.90 5.62 27.97
CA ALA A 104 -30.38 6.70 28.81
C ALA A 104 -31.02 8.05 28.45
N GLN A 105 -31.19 8.35 27.16
CA GLN A 105 -31.90 9.56 26.73
C GLN A 105 -33.38 9.53 27.13
N GLN A 106 -34.09 8.41 26.98
CA GLN A 106 -35.48 8.27 27.42
C GLN A 106 -35.64 8.52 28.93
N MET A 107 -34.75 7.93 29.75
CA MET A 107 -34.75 8.14 31.20
C MET A 107 -34.43 9.59 31.59
N ALA A 108 -33.46 10.21 30.90
CA ALA A 108 -33.13 11.61 31.11
C ALA A 108 -34.33 12.50 30.74
N HIS A 109 -34.98 12.25 29.61
CA HIS A 109 -36.16 12.99 29.14
C HIS A 109 -37.32 12.95 30.14
N GLU A 110 -37.65 11.78 30.69
CA GLU A 110 -38.70 11.66 31.71
C GLU A 110 -38.34 12.40 33.00
N ARG A 111 -37.07 12.41 33.40
CA ARG A 111 -36.61 13.21 34.54
C ARG A 111 -36.70 14.71 34.27
N PHE A 112 -36.32 15.18 33.08
CA PHE A 112 -36.46 16.59 32.71
C PHE A 112 -37.91 17.05 32.74
N ARG A 113 -38.84 16.25 32.21
CA ARG A 113 -40.28 16.57 32.27
C ARG A 113 -40.79 16.76 33.69
N ARG A 114 -40.28 15.97 34.64
CA ARG A 114 -40.68 16.04 36.05
C ARG A 114 -39.98 17.19 36.80
N ASP A 115 -38.67 17.30 36.63
CA ASP A 115 -37.81 18.12 37.49
C ASP A 115 -37.55 19.52 36.91
N ARG A 116 -37.66 19.70 35.58
CA ARG A 116 -37.41 20.96 34.85
C ARG A 116 -38.37 21.17 33.67
N PRO A 117 -39.69 21.26 33.89
CA PRO A 117 -40.68 21.34 32.81
C PRO A 117 -40.61 22.62 31.96
N ALA A 118 -39.96 23.69 32.46
CA ALA A 118 -39.81 24.95 31.75
C ALA A 118 -38.63 24.97 30.77
N LEU A 119 -37.62 24.10 30.96
CA LEU A 119 -36.44 24.05 30.11
C LEU A 119 -36.78 23.58 28.69
N ARG A 120 -36.49 24.41 27.69
CA ARG A 120 -36.77 24.09 26.28
C ARG A 120 -35.78 23.06 25.74
N ILE A 121 -36.23 21.82 25.57
CA ILE A 121 -35.44 20.78 24.91
C ILE A 121 -35.71 20.81 23.39
N ALA A 122 -34.69 21.13 22.61
CA ALA A 122 -34.76 21.25 21.15
C ALA A 122 -34.75 19.90 20.43
N GLY A 123 -34.05 18.90 20.98
CA GLY A 123 -33.94 17.59 20.34
C GLY A 123 -33.06 16.60 21.09
N TRP A 124 -33.25 15.33 20.71
CA TRP A 124 -32.58 14.15 21.22
C TRP A 124 -32.13 13.31 20.01
N TRP A 125 -30.82 13.21 19.80
CA TRP A 125 -30.22 12.50 18.67
C TRP A 125 -29.33 11.36 19.17
N THR A 126 -29.57 10.14 18.71
CA THR A 126 -28.81 8.93 19.08
C THR A 126 -28.23 8.23 17.86
N PRO A 127 -27.27 8.85 17.14
CA PRO A 127 -26.68 8.22 15.97
C PRO A 127 -25.87 6.99 16.37
N GLN A 128 -25.92 5.97 15.53
CA GLN A 128 -24.96 4.88 15.58
C GLN A 128 -23.59 5.35 15.07
N ARG A 129 -22.56 4.54 15.34
CA ARG A 129 -21.20 4.86 14.90
C ARG A 129 -21.10 4.98 13.37
N GLN A 130 -21.81 4.12 12.64
CA GLN A 130 -21.81 4.14 11.19
C GLN A 130 -22.39 5.45 10.63
N ASP A 131 -23.44 5.98 11.25
CA ASP A 131 -24.12 7.22 10.85
C ASP A 131 -23.19 8.44 10.99
N LEU A 132 -22.24 8.39 11.93
CA LEU A 132 -21.23 9.45 12.12
C LEU A 132 -20.06 9.36 11.13
N THR A 133 -19.79 8.15 10.61
CA THR A 133 -18.71 7.92 9.65
C THR A 133 -19.16 8.00 8.21
N ASP A 134 -20.43 7.73 7.93
CA ASP A 134 -21.03 7.93 6.62
C ASP A 134 -21.31 9.42 6.39
N ARG A 135 -20.85 9.95 5.27
CA ARG A 135 -20.94 11.38 4.98
C ARG A 135 -22.37 11.84 4.74
N ALA A 136 -23.19 11.03 4.08
CA ALA A 136 -24.56 11.40 3.76
C ALA A 136 -25.42 11.40 5.03
N GLU A 137 -25.34 10.34 5.83
CA GLU A 137 -26.06 10.23 7.11
C GLU A 137 -25.63 11.33 8.10
N CYS A 138 -24.32 11.59 8.22
CA CYS A 138 -23.82 12.64 9.10
C CYS A 138 -24.28 14.04 8.63
N THR A 139 -24.33 14.29 7.31
CA THR A 139 -24.85 15.56 6.77
C THR A 139 -26.33 15.74 7.09
N GLN A 140 -27.14 14.67 6.99
CA GLN A 140 -28.55 14.72 7.35
C GLN A 140 -28.74 15.00 8.84
N LEU A 141 -27.98 14.32 9.71
CA LEU A 141 -27.99 14.56 11.16
C LEU A 141 -27.69 16.04 11.49
N ILE A 142 -26.70 16.64 10.83
CA ILE A 142 -26.35 18.05 11.03
C ILE A 142 -27.50 18.97 10.59
N ALA A 143 -28.15 18.67 9.47
CA ALA A 143 -29.31 19.43 8.99
C ALA A 143 -30.48 19.36 9.98
N ASP A 144 -30.76 18.19 10.55
CA ASP A 144 -31.80 17.98 11.55
C ASP A 144 -31.51 18.76 12.84
N ILE A 145 -30.27 18.72 13.32
CA ILE A 145 -29.83 19.51 14.48
C ILE A 145 -30.03 21.01 14.19
N ARG A 146 -29.61 21.47 13.02
CA ARG A 146 -29.74 22.87 12.62
C ARG A 146 -31.20 23.34 12.54
N ALA A 147 -32.08 22.51 11.99
CA ALA A 147 -33.50 22.80 11.88
C ALA A 147 -34.20 22.93 13.25
N SER A 148 -33.67 22.28 14.30
CA SER A 148 -34.22 22.37 15.66
C SER A 148 -34.05 23.73 16.33
N GLY A 149 -33.13 24.57 15.82
CA GLY A 149 -32.81 25.87 16.42
C GLY A 149 -32.20 25.76 17.83
N VAL A 150 -31.40 24.71 18.07
CA VAL A 150 -30.72 24.47 19.35
C VAL A 150 -29.67 25.55 19.64
N ASP A 151 -29.65 26.10 20.86
CA ASP A 151 -28.65 27.09 21.29
C ASP A 151 -27.43 26.42 21.91
N ILE A 152 -27.68 25.43 22.78
CA ILE A 152 -26.67 24.66 23.52
C ILE A 152 -26.82 23.17 23.17
N LEU A 153 -25.83 22.61 22.49
CA LEU A 153 -25.79 21.19 22.14
C LEU A 153 -24.83 20.42 23.06
N VAL A 154 -25.35 19.45 23.81
CA VAL A 154 -24.56 18.54 24.63
C VAL A 154 -24.14 17.33 23.81
N VAL A 155 -22.84 17.16 23.57
CA VAL A 155 -22.28 16.10 22.75
C VAL A 155 -21.70 14.98 23.63
N CYS A 156 -22.33 13.82 23.54
CA CYS A 156 -22.10 12.63 24.34
C CYS A 156 -21.62 11.43 23.48
N LEU A 157 -20.65 11.67 22.59
CA LEU A 157 -20.10 10.63 21.69
C LEU A 157 -18.90 9.88 22.27
N GLY A 158 -18.40 10.33 23.42
CA GLY A 158 -17.18 9.82 24.03
C GLY A 158 -15.91 10.40 23.42
N LYS A 159 -14.79 10.28 24.13
CA LYS A 159 -13.49 10.85 23.73
C LYS A 159 -12.71 9.83 22.89
N PRO A 160 -11.95 10.26 21.87
CA PRO A 160 -11.77 11.63 21.37
C PRO A 160 -12.86 12.08 20.36
N ARG A 161 -13.83 11.21 20.06
CA ARG A 161 -14.80 11.40 18.96
C ARG A 161 -15.65 12.65 19.10
N GLN A 162 -16.12 12.96 20.31
CA GLN A 162 -16.95 14.14 20.55
C GLN A 162 -16.20 15.44 20.21
N GLU A 163 -14.91 15.55 20.56
CA GLU A 163 -14.12 16.75 20.25
C GLU A 163 -13.81 16.83 18.74
N LEU A 164 -13.51 15.70 18.10
CA LEU A 164 -13.27 15.64 16.66
C LEU A 164 -14.53 15.97 15.85
N TRP A 165 -15.68 15.41 16.25
CA TRP A 165 -16.96 15.70 15.62
C TRP A 165 -17.36 17.17 15.80
N ILE A 166 -17.17 17.75 16.99
CA ILE A 166 -17.39 19.19 17.23
C ILE A 166 -16.45 20.03 16.35
N SER A 167 -15.17 19.65 16.27
CA SER A 167 -14.18 20.38 15.47
C SER A 167 -14.53 20.39 13.98
N GLU A 168 -15.06 19.28 13.48
CA GLU A 168 -15.36 19.12 12.07
C GLU A 168 -16.74 19.69 11.67
N TYR A 169 -17.76 19.45 12.50
CA TYR A 169 -19.16 19.69 12.15
C TYR A 169 -19.86 20.69 13.05
N GLY A 170 -19.28 21.06 14.20
CA GLY A 170 -19.92 21.91 15.20
C GLY A 170 -20.46 23.22 14.64
N ALA A 171 -19.68 23.91 13.81
CA ALA A 171 -20.09 25.16 13.17
C ALA A 171 -21.26 25.01 12.18
N LEU A 172 -21.48 23.81 11.63
CA LEU A 172 -22.57 23.55 10.69
C LEU A 172 -23.90 23.26 11.39
N THR A 173 -23.86 22.89 12.68
CA THR A 173 -25.07 22.56 13.47
C THR A 173 -25.94 23.77 13.78
N GLY A 174 -25.40 25.00 13.69
CA GLY A 174 -26.08 26.22 14.11
C GLY A 174 -26.12 26.45 15.63
N ALA A 175 -25.67 25.48 16.45
CA ALA A 175 -25.55 25.66 17.89
C ALA A 175 -24.44 26.67 18.22
N LYS A 176 -24.72 27.58 19.16
CA LYS A 176 -23.74 28.60 19.60
C LYS A 176 -22.79 28.05 20.66
N VAL A 177 -23.21 27.06 21.43
CA VAL A 177 -22.39 26.37 22.43
C VAL A 177 -22.46 24.86 22.22
N LEU A 178 -21.29 24.22 22.22
CA LEU A 178 -21.11 22.78 22.01
C LEU A 178 -20.40 22.19 23.24
N LEU A 179 -21.13 21.48 24.10
CA LEU A 179 -20.61 20.93 25.35
C LEU A 179 -20.09 19.51 25.13
N ALA A 180 -18.76 19.33 25.12
CA ALA A 180 -18.11 18.03 24.99
C ALA A 180 -18.10 17.25 26.33
N PHE A 181 -19.28 16.96 26.88
CA PHE A 181 -19.44 16.36 28.21
C PHE A 181 -19.91 14.89 28.15
N GLY A 182 -19.04 14.02 27.64
CA GLY A 182 -19.30 12.63 27.22
C GLY A 182 -20.00 11.63 28.13
N ALA A 183 -20.33 11.96 29.39
CA ALA A 183 -21.06 11.06 30.31
C ALA A 183 -22.29 11.71 30.93
N VAL A 184 -22.62 12.94 30.53
CA VAL A 184 -23.69 13.73 31.16
C VAL A 184 -25.05 13.06 31.02
N VAL A 185 -25.39 12.52 29.85
CA VAL A 185 -26.67 11.83 29.65
C VAL A 185 -26.81 10.63 30.60
N ASP A 186 -25.75 9.86 30.81
CA ASP A 186 -25.76 8.73 31.75
C ASP A 186 -25.88 9.17 33.23
N PHE A 187 -25.28 10.31 33.59
CA PHE A 187 -25.47 10.92 34.91
C PHE A 187 -26.92 11.39 35.11
N LEU A 188 -27.49 12.04 34.11
CA LEU A 188 -28.88 12.52 34.13
C LEU A 188 -29.87 11.36 34.19
N ALA A 189 -29.59 10.25 33.49
CA ALA A 189 -30.34 9.00 33.59
C ALA A 189 -30.17 8.31 34.96
N GLY A 190 -29.10 8.60 35.70
CA GLY A 190 -28.77 7.97 36.98
C GLY A 190 -28.08 6.61 36.85
N ASN A 191 -27.52 6.31 35.68
CA ASN A 191 -26.86 5.04 35.38
C ASN A 191 -25.44 4.95 35.99
N ILE A 192 -24.81 6.10 36.27
CA ILE A 192 -23.44 6.17 36.82
C ILE A 192 -23.46 6.70 38.26
N ARG A 193 -22.82 5.97 39.18
CA ARG A 193 -22.61 6.42 40.56
C ARG A 193 -21.36 7.28 40.67
N ARG A 194 -21.50 8.51 41.18
CA ARG A 194 -20.37 9.39 41.51
C ARG A 194 -19.52 8.78 42.63
N ALA A 195 -18.22 9.08 42.63
CA ALA A 195 -17.36 8.73 43.75
C ALA A 195 -17.79 9.50 45.01
N PRO A 196 -17.69 8.91 46.21
CA PRO A 196 -17.89 9.65 47.45
C PRO A 196 -16.99 10.89 47.52
N VAL A 197 -17.49 12.00 48.07
CA VAL A 197 -16.78 13.29 48.11
C VAL A 197 -15.35 13.18 48.66
N ARG A 198 -15.14 12.35 49.70
CA ARG A 198 -13.79 12.12 50.27
C ARG A 198 -12.83 11.47 49.26
N VAL A 199 -13.32 10.54 48.45
CA VAL A 199 -12.53 9.84 47.40
C VAL A 199 -12.23 10.80 46.25
N ALA A 200 -13.21 11.60 45.83
CA ALA A 200 -13.03 12.62 44.80
C ALA A 200 -12.04 13.71 45.23
N ASN A 201 -12.14 14.21 46.46
CA ASN A 201 -11.24 15.22 47.03
C ASN A 201 -9.81 14.71 47.21
N ALA A 202 -9.64 13.39 47.44
CA ALA A 202 -8.31 12.76 47.47
C ALA A 202 -7.72 12.53 46.06
N GLY A 203 -8.43 12.92 44.99
CA GLY A 203 -8.00 12.67 43.61
C GLY A 203 -8.09 11.21 43.17
N LEU A 204 -8.78 10.35 43.94
CA LEU A 204 -8.89 8.90 43.71
C LEU A 204 -10.15 8.51 42.92
N GLU A 205 -10.84 9.47 42.32
CA GLU A 205 -12.05 9.24 41.52
C GLU A 205 -11.78 8.32 40.31
N TRP A 206 -10.59 8.42 39.70
CA TRP A 206 -10.20 7.52 38.61
C TRP A 206 -10.13 6.05 39.08
N ALA A 207 -9.62 5.80 40.30
CA ALA A 207 -9.52 4.46 40.86
C ALA A 207 -10.91 3.90 41.22
N TRP A 208 -11.79 4.74 41.76
CA TRP A 208 -13.20 4.40 41.97
C TRP A 208 -13.88 3.98 40.67
N ARG A 209 -13.72 4.76 39.60
CA ARG A 209 -14.29 4.43 38.28
C ARG A 209 -13.67 3.18 37.68
N LEU A 210 -12.36 2.99 37.79
CA LEU A 210 -11.69 1.78 37.32
C LEU A 210 -12.21 0.52 38.04
N ALA A 211 -12.50 0.62 39.34
CA ALA A 211 -13.08 -0.49 40.10
C ALA A 211 -14.50 -0.86 39.65
N LEU A 212 -15.31 0.14 39.24
CA LEU A 212 -16.67 -0.08 38.74
C LEU A 212 -16.70 -0.56 37.28
N GLU A 213 -15.78 -0.06 36.44
CA GLU A 213 -15.76 -0.34 34.99
C GLU A 213 -14.38 -0.85 34.51
N PRO A 214 -13.82 -1.94 35.11
CA PRO A 214 -12.42 -2.33 34.88
C PRO A 214 -12.13 -2.66 33.41
N ARG A 215 -13.06 -3.38 32.74
CA ARG A 215 -12.90 -3.73 31.32
C ARG A 215 -12.85 -2.51 30.39
N ARG A 216 -13.59 -1.45 30.73
CA ARG A 216 -13.71 -0.25 29.91
C ARG A 216 -12.56 0.73 30.16
N LEU A 217 -12.12 0.87 31.41
CA LEU A 217 -11.20 1.94 31.81
C LEU A 217 -9.75 1.48 32.05
N ALA A 218 -9.47 0.17 32.08
CA ALA A 218 -8.11 -0.34 32.33
C ALA A 218 -7.09 0.16 31.31
N LYS A 219 -7.39 0.09 30.00
CA LYS A 219 -6.48 0.59 28.96
C LYS A 219 -6.16 2.07 29.19
N ARG A 220 -7.21 2.89 29.34
CA ARG A 220 -7.09 4.33 29.55
C ARG A 220 -6.22 4.70 30.75
N TYR A 221 -6.42 4.05 31.90
CA TYR A 221 -5.70 4.43 33.12
C TYR A 221 -4.37 3.71 33.33
N LEU A 222 -4.23 2.45 32.90
CA LEU A 222 -3.05 1.63 33.18
C LEU A 222 -2.05 1.59 32.02
N VAL A 223 -2.50 1.87 30.79
CA VAL A 223 -1.63 1.89 29.60
C VAL A 223 -1.42 3.32 29.11
N ASP A 224 -2.50 4.04 28.83
CA ASP A 224 -2.43 5.37 28.21
C ASP A 224 -2.12 6.47 29.24
N GLY A 225 -2.64 6.32 30.47
CA GLY A 225 -2.48 7.28 31.57
C GLY A 225 -1.03 7.59 31.97
N PRO A 226 -0.16 6.59 32.21
CA PRO A 226 1.24 6.83 32.55
C PRO A 226 1.99 7.60 31.46
N GLU A 227 1.76 7.27 30.19
CA GLU A 227 2.36 7.98 29.05
C GLU A 227 1.89 9.45 29.03
N ALA A 228 0.58 9.67 29.17
CA ALA A 228 0.01 11.01 29.19
C ALA A 228 0.52 11.87 30.36
N TYR A 229 0.74 11.26 31.53
CA TYR A 229 1.32 11.94 32.68
C TYR A 229 2.78 12.35 32.42
N LEU A 230 3.58 11.47 31.80
CA LEU A 230 4.94 11.82 31.40
C LEU A 230 4.97 12.94 30.35
N LYS A 231 4.05 12.92 29.38
CA LYS A 231 3.88 14.01 28.40
C LYS A 231 3.56 15.33 29.10
N LEU A 232 2.59 15.32 30.02
CA LEU A 232 2.25 16.50 30.83
C LEU A 232 3.49 17.03 31.56
N GLN A 233 4.30 16.17 32.18
CA GLN A 233 5.49 16.64 32.90
C GLN A 233 6.56 17.24 31.99
N ARG A 234 6.78 16.64 30.82
CA ARG A 234 7.83 17.05 29.86
C ARG A 234 7.50 18.33 29.09
N PHE A 235 6.25 18.48 28.65
CA PHE A 235 5.87 19.52 27.67
C PHE A 235 5.20 20.76 28.30
N SER A 236 4.99 20.78 29.62
CA SER A 236 4.32 21.93 30.27
C SER A 236 5.27 23.09 30.63
N GLY A 237 6.50 23.12 30.12
CA GLY A 237 7.56 24.05 30.53
C GLY A 237 7.72 25.32 29.68
N GLY A 238 6.76 25.67 28.83
CA GLY A 238 6.85 26.84 27.93
C GLY A 238 6.16 28.09 28.46
N THR A 239 6.68 29.27 28.08
CA THR A 239 6.00 30.56 28.23
C THR A 239 4.70 30.53 27.41
N ALA A 240 3.56 30.45 28.08
CA ALA A 240 2.28 30.59 27.42
C ALA A 240 2.22 31.99 26.77
N ALA A 241 2.14 32.04 25.44
CA ALA A 241 1.62 33.23 24.78
C ALA A 241 0.25 33.49 25.40
N THR A 242 0.10 34.63 26.06
CA THR A 242 -1.11 34.98 26.81
C THR A 242 -2.23 35.24 25.79
N SER A 243 -2.91 34.19 25.34
CA SER A 243 -4.20 34.37 24.68
C SER A 243 -5.17 34.73 25.79
N ALA A 244 -5.42 36.03 25.97
CA ALA A 244 -6.59 36.49 26.68
C ALA A 244 -7.83 35.79 26.09
N LEU A 245 -8.83 35.51 26.92
CA LEU A 245 -10.18 35.25 26.42
C LEU A 245 -10.50 36.30 25.35
N PRO A 246 -11.03 35.95 24.17
CA PRO A 246 -11.35 36.95 23.17
C PRO A 246 -12.32 37.94 23.82
N ALA A 247 -11.86 39.16 24.05
CA ALA A 247 -12.77 40.25 24.34
C ALA A 247 -13.73 40.33 23.16
N THR A 248 -15.01 40.48 23.46
CA THR A 248 -16.08 40.76 22.51
C THR A 248 -15.72 42.00 21.70
N GLY A 249 -15.02 41.78 20.61
CA GLY A 249 -14.44 42.81 19.76
C GLY A 249 -14.42 42.28 18.34
N SER A 250 -15.25 42.89 17.50
CA SER A 250 -15.33 42.71 16.06
C SER A 250 -13.96 42.38 15.45
N VAL A 251 -13.83 41.17 14.90
CA VAL A 251 -12.76 40.86 13.95
C VAL A 251 -13.15 41.51 12.63
N ALA A 252 -12.93 42.83 12.57
CA ALA A 252 -12.78 43.54 11.32
C ALA A 252 -11.51 43.02 10.64
N GLY A 253 -11.61 42.79 9.34
CA GLY A 253 -10.64 42.04 8.55
C GLY A 253 -9.20 42.53 8.68
N SER A 254 -8.32 41.59 9.03
CA SER A 254 -6.92 41.67 8.64
C SER A 254 -6.76 40.81 7.39
N GLU A 255 -6.68 41.49 6.24
CA GLU A 255 -6.34 40.89 4.97
C GLU A 255 -5.03 40.10 5.10
N PRO A 256 -4.96 38.85 4.60
CA PRO A 256 -3.68 38.21 4.38
C PRO A 256 -2.92 39.07 3.37
N ARG A 257 -1.68 39.43 3.72
CA ARG A 257 -0.71 40.04 2.79
C ARG A 257 -0.79 39.32 1.46
N SER A 258 -1.26 40.05 0.46
CA SER A 258 -1.32 39.71 -0.96
C SER A 258 -0.06 38.96 -1.41
N THR A 259 -0.10 37.63 -1.39
CA THR A 259 0.49 36.85 -2.47
C THR A 259 -0.37 37.14 -3.69
N ALA A 260 0.29 37.61 -4.76
CA ALA A 260 -0.33 38.15 -5.95
C ALA A 260 -1.60 37.39 -6.35
N ALA A 261 -2.67 38.14 -6.62
CA ALA A 261 -3.90 37.62 -7.19
C ALA A 261 -3.59 36.61 -8.30
N PRO A 262 -4.28 35.45 -8.36
CA PRO A 262 -4.18 34.59 -9.52
C PRO A 262 -4.85 35.35 -10.67
N GLY A 263 -4.03 36.12 -11.39
CA GLY A 263 -4.42 36.73 -12.65
C GLY A 263 -5.02 35.63 -13.50
N SER A 264 -6.22 35.89 -14.04
CA SER A 264 -7.01 35.00 -14.90
C SER A 264 -6.15 33.97 -15.64
N ARG A 265 -5.90 32.83 -15.00
CA ARG A 265 -5.19 31.72 -15.61
C ARG A 265 -6.24 30.95 -16.36
N THR A 266 -6.18 31.05 -17.68
CA THR A 266 -7.01 30.29 -18.61
C THR A 266 -6.95 28.82 -18.22
N VAL A 267 -8.05 28.27 -17.71
CA VAL A 267 -8.25 26.83 -17.55
C VAL A 267 -8.06 26.20 -18.94
N PRO A 268 -7.02 25.39 -19.19
CA PRO A 268 -6.93 24.69 -20.45
C PRO A 268 -7.99 23.58 -20.52
N ARG A 269 -8.43 23.35 -21.76
CA ARG A 269 -9.40 22.37 -22.24
C ARG A 269 -9.12 20.95 -21.72
N ASP A 270 -10.18 20.14 -21.58
CA ASP A 270 -10.18 18.68 -21.35
C ASP A 270 -8.85 17.99 -21.75
N GLY A 271 -7.93 17.77 -20.79
CA GLY A 271 -6.62 17.15 -21.07
C GLY A 271 -5.47 17.55 -20.13
N PHE A 272 -4.36 16.83 -20.22
CA PHE A 272 -3.16 17.10 -19.42
C PHE A 272 -2.37 18.29 -19.95
N THR A 273 -1.83 19.09 -19.02
CA THR A 273 -0.96 20.24 -19.29
C THR A 273 0.41 19.76 -19.76
N PRO A 274 0.96 20.32 -20.86
CA PRO A 274 2.31 19.99 -21.31
C PRO A 274 3.37 20.25 -20.23
N VAL A 275 4.39 19.39 -20.17
CA VAL A 275 5.46 19.48 -19.15
C VAL A 275 6.24 20.81 -19.20
N THR A 276 6.30 21.44 -20.37
CA THR A 276 6.93 22.75 -20.60
C THR A 276 6.21 23.92 -19.93
N GLU A 277 4.92 23.78 -19.63
CA GLU A 277 4.10 24.82 -19.02
C GLU A 277 4.04 24.66 -17.49
N HIS A 278 3.74 25.72 -16.76
CA HIS A 278 3.50 25.62 -15.31
C HIS A 278 2.14 24.96 -15.03
N ALA A 279 2.06 24.12 -13.99
CA ALA A 279 0.82 23.46 -13.57
C ALA A 279 0.58 23.55 -12.06
N ASP A 280 -0.68 23.46 -11.63
CA ASP A 280 -1.06 23.36 -10.22
C ASP A 280 -0.46 22.09 -9.59
N VAL A 281 -0.48 20.99 -10.34
CA VAL A 281 -0.02 19.66 -9.88
C VAL A 281 0.82 18.99 -10.96
N ALA A 282 2.00 18.52 -10.58
CA ALA A 282 2.80 17.58 -11.37
C ALA A 282 2.66 16.17 -10.80
N VAL A 283 1.95 15.30 -11.51
CA VAL A 283 1.81 13.89 -11.16
C VAL A 283 3.06 13.13 -11.60
N LEU A 284 3.67 12.40 -10.67
CA LEU A 284 4.89 11.64 -10.87
C LEU A 284 4.57 10.15 -10.67
N VAL A 285 4.78 9.36 -11.72
CA VAL A 285 4.48 7.92 -11.71
C VAL A 285 5.75 7.15 -12.04
N VAL A 286 6.10 6.19 -11.21
CA VAL A 286 7.18 5.23 -11.49
C VAL A 286 6.55 3.89 -11.85
N THR A 287 6.88 3.37 -13.03
CA THR A 287 6.32 2.10 -13.52
C THR A 287 7.37 1.00 -13.60
N TYR A 288 6.97 -0.25 -13.36
CA TYR A 288 7.77 -1.45 -13.56
C TYR A 288 6.86 -2.61 -13.93
N ASN A 289 6.86 -3.00 -15.21
CA ASN A 289 5.93 -3.95 -15.82
C ASN A 289 4.45 -3.61 -15.54
N SER A 290 4.09 -2.34 -15.64
CA SER A 290 2.79 -1.81 -15.18
C SER A 290 1.76 -1.61 -16.30
N ALA A 291 1.94 -2.26 -17.44
CA ALA A 291 1.06 -2.15 -18.60
C ALA A 291 -0.42 -2.46 -18.31
N SER A 292 -0.70 -3.35 -17.35
CA SER A 292 -2.07 -3.69 -16.93
C SER A 292 -2.76 -2.60 -16.10
N ASP A 293 -1.98 -1.75 -15.43
CA ASP A 293 -2.48 -0.86 -14.39
C ASP A 293 -2.49 0.60 -14.84
N ILE A 294 -1.51 1.01 -15.66
CA ILE A 294 -1.27 2.42 -16.04
C ILE A 294 -2.48 3.09 -16.71
N CYS A 295 -3.27 2.36 -17.52
CA CYS A 295 -4.51 2.91 -18.10
C CYS A 295 -5.50 3.34 -17.01
N GLY A 296 -5.74 2.50 -16.00
CA GLY A 296 -6.72 2.78 -14.95
C GLY A 296 -6.35 4.04 -14.16
N LEU A 297 -5.04 4.24 -13.91
CA LEU A 297 -4.56 5.47 -13.30
C LEU A 297 -4.81 6.69 -14.19
N LEU A 298 -4.35 6.66 -15.45
CA LEU A 298 -4.46 7.81 -16.36
C LEU A 298 -5.91 8.18 -16.66
N ASP A 299 -6.79 7.20 -16.87
CA ASP A 299 -8.23 7.40 -17.05
C ASP A 299 -8.87 8.08 -15.83
N SER A 300 -8.45 7.70 -14.62
CA SER A 300 -8.95 8.29 -13.38
C SER A 300 -8.44 9.71 -13.11
N LEU A 301 -7.31 10.11 -13.71
CA LEU A 301 -6.74 11.46 -13.59
C LEU A 301 -7.39 12.47 -14.53
N CYS A 302 -7.88 12.02 -15.70
CA CYS A 302 -8.49 12.90 -16.70
C CYS A 302 -9.60 13.81 -16.13
N PRO A 303 -10.57 13.31 -15.33
CA PRO A 303 -11.62 14.16 -14.73
C PRO A 303 -11.08 15.24 -13.79
N GLU A 304 -9.93 15.05 -13.16
CA GLU A 304 -9.33 16.02 -12.24
C GLU A 304 -8.79 17.26 -12.98
N THR A 305 -8.52 17.15 -14.29
CA THR A 305 -8.01 18.26 -15.12
C THR A 305 -9.02 19.39 -15.33
N GLY A 306 -10.32 19.12 -15.09
CA GLY A 306 -11.37 20.13 -15.23
C GLY A 306 -11.40 21.19 -14.12
N GLU A 307 -10.80 20.91 -12.97
CA GLU A 307 -10.79 21.83 -11.81
C GLU A 307 -9.41 22.48 -11.58
N GLN A 308 -8.35 21.93 -12.18
CA GLN A 308 -6.97 22.39 -11.99
C GLN A 308 -6.06 21.90 -13.13
N SER A 309 -4.96 22.61 -13.35
CA SER A 309 -3.95 22.21 -14.33
C SER A 309 -3.09 21.06 -13.80
N ILE A 310 -3.07 19.94 -14.52
CA ILE A 310 -2.33 18.73 -14.15
C ILE A 310 -1.42 18.32 -15.29
N LYS A 311 -0.13 18.16 -15.00
CA LYS A 311 0.81 17.47 -15.90
C LYS A 311 1.15 16.09 -15.34
N VAL A 312 1.46 15.14 -16.22
CA VAL A 312 1.78 13.76 -15.83
C VAL A 312 3.13 13.38 -16.41
N VAL A 313 4.02 12.89 -15.55
CA VAL A 313 5.35 12.37 -15.91
C VAL A 313 5.46 10.92 -15.46
N VAL A 314 5.74 10.02 -16.40
CA VAL A 314 5.90 8.58 -16.18
C VAL A 314 7.36 8.19 -16.41
N ALA A 315 8.06 7.81 -15.34
CA ALA A 315 9.39 7.23 -15.39
C ALA A 315 9.28 5.70 -15.42
N ASP A 316 9.55 5.10 -16.58
CA ASP A 316 9.39 3.66 -16.77
C ASP A 316 10.69 2.89 -16.56
N ASN A 317 10.71 2.10 -15.50
CA ASN A 317 11.77 1.17 -15.13
C ASN A 317 11.60 -0.20 -15.79
N SER A 318 10.65 -0.39 -16.72
CA SER A 318 10.38 -1.68 -17.35
C SER A 318 11.42 -2.03 -18.41
N PRO A 319 11.78 -3.33 -18.57
CA PRO A 319 12.63 -3.77 -19.67
C PRO A 319 11.89 -3.73 -21.02
N ASP A 320 10.57 -3.92 -20.98
CA ASP A 320 9.68 -3.97 -22.14
C ASP A 320 8.95 -2.63 -22.35
N PRO A 321 8.81 -2.15 -23.60
CA PRO A 321 8.23 -0.84 -23.89
C PRO A 321 6.69 -0.77 -23.84
N LEU A 322 5.98 -1.85 -23.46
CA LEU A 322 4.52 -1.87 -23.52
C LEU A 322 3.88 -0.80 -22.63
N THR A 323 4.42 -0.58 -21.42
CA THR A 323 3.92 0.48 -20.52
C THR A 323 4.01 1.85 -21.18
N LEU A 324 5.15 2.18 -21.79
CA LEU A 324 5.35 3.44 -22.52
C LEU A 324 4.45 3.56 -23.74
N THR A 325 4.29 2.46 -24.49
CA THR A 325 3.41 2.41 -25.68
C THR A 325 1.96 2.71 -25.32
N ILE A 326 1.52 2.26 -24.14
CA ILE A 326 0.19 2.55 -23.61
C ILE A 326 0.09 4.01 -23.15
N ALA A 327 1.06 4.49 -22.37
CA ALA A 327 1.07 5.86 -21.86
C ALA A 327 1.10 6.91 -22.99
N ALA A 328 1.82 6.63 -24.09
CA ALA A 328 1.90 7.50 -25.27
C ALA A 328 0.55 7.74 -25.98
N ARG A 329 -0.49 6.96 -25.68
CA ARG A 329 -1.84 7.17 -26.21
C ARG A 329 -2.57 8.35 -25.56
N TYR A 330 -2.09 8.80 -24.39
CA TYR A 330 -2.70 9.89 -23.63
C TYR A 330 -2.01 11.20 -23.99
N ALA A 331 -2.76 12.13 -24.57
CA ALA A 331 -2.24 13.44 -24.95
C ALA A 331 -1.80 14.24 -23.70
N GLY A 332 -0.56 14.77 -23.74
CA GLY A 332 0.00 15.58 -22.66
C GLY A 332 0.73 14.80 -21.55
N VAL A 333 0.80 13.47 -21.63
CA VAL A 333 1.63 12.64 -20.74
C VAL A 333 3.07 12.58 -21.26
N ASP A 334 4.06 12.93 -20.42
CA ASP A 334 5.49 12.71 -20.72
C ASP A 334 5.94 11.37 -20.12
N ALA A 335 6.05 10.35 -20.95
CA ALA A 335 6.50 9.02 -20.55
C ALA A 335 7.87 8.72 -21.16
N PHE A 336 8.81 8.23 -20.35
CA PHE A 336 10.17 7.94 -20.83
C PHE A 336 10.75 6.69 -20.15
N ALA A 337 11.60 5.97 -20.88
CA ALA A 337 12.38 4.87 -20.33
C ALA A 337 13.53 5.41 -19.47
N THR A 338 13.75 4.83 -18.29
CA THR A 338 14.90 5.17 -17.44
C THR A 338 16.17 4.42 -17.83
N GLY A 339 16.07 3.43 -18.74
CA GLY A 339 17.19 2.61 -19.20
C GLY A 339 17.60 1.50 -18.22
N GLY A 340 16.80 1.24 -17.19
CA GLY A 340 17.08 0.23 -16.17
C GLY A 340 16.00 0.15 -15.11
N ASN A 341 16.00 -0.91 -14.32
CA ASN A 341 15.31 -0.86 -13.04
C ASN A 341 16.20 -0.12 -12.04
N ILE A 342 16.09 1.21 -12.01
CA ILE A 342 16.89 2.07 -11.13
C ILE A 342 16.32 2.20 -9.70
N GLY A 343 15.17 1.58 -9.43
CA GLY A 343 14.48 1.65 -8.14
C GLY A 343 13.44 2.78 -8.08
N TYR A 344 12.65 2.79 -7.00
CA TYR A 344 11.51 3.71 -6.85
C TYR A 344 11.96 5.15 -6.56
N ALA A 345 12.87 5.34 -5.59
CA ALA A 345 13.41 6.66 -5.25
C ALA A 345 14.08 7.35 -6.44
N ALA A 346 14.92 6.63 -7.19
CA ALA A 346 15.59 7.16 -8.38
C ALA A 346 14.58 7.43 -9.51
N GLY A 347 13.54 6.60 -9.67
CA GLY A 347 12.44 6.86 -10.60
C GLY A 347 11.67 8.15 -10.27
N ILE A 348 11.38 8.41 -8.99
CA ILE A 348 10.75 9.67 -8.56
C ILE A 348 11.67 10.86 -8.88
N ASN A 349 12.95 10.77 -8.55
CA ASN A 349 13.92 11.83 -8.85
C ASN A 349 14.00 12.12 -10.36
N ALA A 350 14.02 11.08 -11.20
CA ALA A 350 14.04 11.22 -12.66
C ALA A 350 12.76 11.89 -13.18
N ALA A 351 11.59 11.51 -12.66
CA ALA A 351 10.32 12.14 -13.00
C ALA A 351 10.28 13.62 -12.55
N MET A 352 10.72 13.92 -11.32
CA MET A 352 10.80 15.29 -10.79
C MET A 352 11.69 16.18 -11.65
N ALA A 353 12.84 15.67 -12.09
CA ALA A 353 13.78 16.42 -12.92
C ALA A 353 13.17 16.81 -14.28
N ARG A 354 12.25 15.98 -14.82
CA ARG A 354 11.54 16.27 -16.08
C ARG A 354 10.28 17.09 -15.88
N ALA A 355 9.63 17.05 -14.72
CA ALA A 355 8.33 17.67 -14.48
C ALA A 355 8.27 19.20 -14.66
N GLY A 356 9.40 19.89 -14.77
CA GLY A 356 9.44 21.34 -14.93
C GLY A 356 8.92 22.06 -13.68
N THR A 357 8.11 23.11 -13.85
CA THR A 357 7.56 23.86 -12.70
C THR A 357 6.13 23.43 -12.37
N ALA A 358 5.82 23.33 -11.07
CA ALA A 358 4.47 23.14 -10.55
C ALA A 358 4.35 23.64 -9.10
N ASP A 359 3.14 23.95 -8.63
CA ASP A 359 2.91 24.34 -7.22
C ASP A 359 3.11 23.16 -6.26
N THR A 360 2.70 21.96 -6.69
CA THR A 360 2.78 20.71 -5.92
C THR A 360 3.19 19.52 -6.79
N TYR A 361 3.85 18.54 -6.19
CA TYR A 361 4.19 17.26 -6.79
C TYR A 361 3.30 16.16 -6.18
N LEU A 362 2.62 15.37 -7.01
CA LEU A 362 1.78 14.26 -6.58
C LEU A 362 2.41 12.94 -7.02
N VAL A 363 3.08 12.24 -6.11
CA VAL A 363 3.64 10.91 -6.36
C VAL A 363 2.50 9.89 -6.32
N LEU A 364 2.31 9.11 -7.39
CA LEU A 364 1.30 8.06 -7.48
C LEU A 364 1.92 6.73 -7.96
N ASN A 365 1.56 5.65 -7.29
CA ASN A 365 1.76 4.30 -7.82
C ASN A 365 0.86 4.06 -9.05
N PRO A 366 1.31 3.24 -10.02
CA PRO A 366 0.56 2.99 -11.26
C PRO A 366 -0.72 2.16 -11.08
N ASP A 367 -0.88 1.49 -9.93
CA ASP A 367 -2.04 0.65 -9.59
C ASP A 367 -3.09 1.39 -8.74
N LEU A 368 -3.03 2.73 -8.73
CA LEU A 368 -4.04 3.57 -8.10
C LEU A 368 -5.10 4.05 -9.09
N GLN A 369 -6.31 4.26 -8.59
CA GLN A 369 -7.34 5.05 -9.27
C GLN A 369 -7.75 6.21 -8.38
N VAL A 370 -7.63 7.42 -8.91
CA VAL A 370 -7.97 8.66 -8.22
C VAL A 370 -9.49 8.85 -8.22
N MET A 371 -10.10 8.99 -7.05
CA MET A 371 -11.53 9.32 -6.99
C MET A 371 -11.74 10.79 -7.35
N ARG A 372 -12.86 11.08 -8.01
CA ARG A 372 -13.21 12.43 -8.45
C ARG A 372 -13.16 13.46 -7.31
N GLY A 373 -12.51 14.59 -7.56
CA GLY A 373 -12.27 15.71 -6.65
C GLY A 373 -11.15 15.46 -5.62
N ALA A 374 -10.52 14.27 -5.59
CA ALA A 374 -9.57 13.93 -4.54
C ALA A 374 -8.34 14.85 -4.54
N ILE A 375 -7.80 15.23 -5.70
CA ILE A 375 -6.62 16.09 -5.78
C ILE A 375 -6.93 17.50 -5.28
N GLY A 376 -8.10 18.04 -5.67
CA GLY A 376 -8.57 19.34 -5.18
C GLY A 376 -8.72 19.36 -3.65
N VAL A 377 -9.28 18.28 -3.08
CA VAL A 377 -9.40 18.13 -1.62
C VAL A 377 -8.03 18.07 -0.92
N LEU A 378 -7.05 17.34 -1.48
CA LEU A 378 -5.68 17.31 -0.93
C LEU A 378 -5.04 18.70 -0.90
N ARG A 379 -5.15 19.47 -2.00
CA ARG A 379 -4.61 20.83 -2.08
C ARG A 379 -5.31 21.80 -1.12
N ALA A 380 -6.64 21.72 -1.02
CA ALA A 380 -7.39 22.54 -0.07
C ALA A 380 -7.00 22.23 1.38
N SER A 381 -6.77 20.96 1.70
CA SER A 381 -6.27 20.54 3.02
C SER A 381 -4.85 21.06 3.28
N MET A 382 -3.96 20.99 2.28
CA MET A 382 -2.61 21.54 2.36
C MET A 382 -2.62 23.04 2.65
N ALA A 383 -3.45 23.82 1.93
CA ALA A 383 -3.58 25.26 2.13
C ALA A 383 -4.14 25.61 3.52
N ARG A 384 -5.15 24.87 3.99
CA ARG A 384 -5.78 25.10 5.31
C ARG A 384 -4.85 24.76 6.48
N THR A 385 -4.07 23.70 6.35
CA THR A 385 -3.23 23.17 7.45
C THR A 385 -1.80 23.71 7.43
N GLY A 386 -1.35 24.27 6.31
CA GLY A 386 0.04 24.64 6.09
C GLY A 386 0.99 23.44 5.95
N ALA A 387 0.46 22.22 5.81
CA ALA A 387 1.25 21.00 5.76
C ALA A 387 2.24 21.00 4.57
N GLY A 388 3.38 20.34 4.76
CA GLY A 388 4.36 20.15 3.69
C GLY A 388 4.01 18.98 2.78
N VAL A 389 3.36 17.96 3.34
CA VAL A 389 2.86 16.79 2.61
C VAL A 389 1.44 16.46 3.06
N VAL A 390 0.55 16.14 2.11
CA VAL A 390 -0.81 15.66 2.39
C VAL A 390 -1.03 14.30 1.72
N VAL A 391 -1.65 13.37 2.44
CA VAL A 391 -1.85 11.98 1.99
C VAL A 391 -3.34 11.58 2.07
N PRO A 392 -3.87 10.87 1.07
CA PRO A 392 -5.28 10.48 1.01
C PRO A 392 -5.56 9.21 1.82
N VAL A 393 -6.85 8.87 1.97
CA VAL A 393 -7.26 7.50 2.33
C VAL A 393 -7.14 6.58 1.12
N LEU A 394 -6.47 5.45 1.31
CA LEU A 394 -6.40 4.39 0.32
C LEU A 394 -7.46 3.32 0.63
N ARG A 395 -8.13 2.84 -0.41
CA ARG A 395 -9.15 1.79 -0.31
C ARG A 395 -8.82 0.63 -1.23
N ASP A 396 -9.05 -0.59 -0.77
CA ASP A 396 -9.04 -1.75 -1.64
C ASP A 396 -10.26 -1.71 -2.59
N PRO A 397 -10.27 -2.50 -3.69
CA PRO A 397 -11.39 -2.50 -4.65
C PRO A 397 -12.74 -2.91 -4.05
N ASP A 398 -12.75 -3.58 -2.89
CA ASP A 398 -13.96 -3.92 -2.13
C ASP A 398 -14.46 -2.77 -1.23
N GLY A 399 -13.80 -1.61 -1.29
CA GLY A 399 -14.13 -0.41 -0.52
C GLY A 399 -13.52 -0.38 0.89
N THR A 400 -12.88 -1.47 1.34
CA THR A 400 -12.25 -1.54 2.66
C THR A 400 -11.03 -0.63 2.74
N VAL A 401 -10.74 -0.09 3.92
CA VAL A 401 -9.60 0.82 4.11
C VAL A 401 -8.30 0.02 4.02
N TYR A 402 -7.43 0.43 3.10
CA TYR A 402 -6.06 -0.06 3.04
C TYR A 402 -5.23 0.64 4.12
N PRO A 403 -4.59 -0.09 5.05
CA PRO A 403 -3.85 0.53 6.14
C PRO A 403 -2.55 1.14 5.61
N SER A 404 -2.60 2.41 5.20
CA SER A 404 -1.48 3.19 4.64
C SER A 404 -0.71 3.99 5.70
N LEU A 405 -1.33 4.32 6.84
CA LEU A 405 -0.72 5.17 7.87
C LEU A 405 0.25 4.39 8.75
N ARG A 406 1.34 5.06 9.12
CA ARG A 406 2.45 4.45 9.84
C ARG A 406 2.99 5.41 10.89
N ARG A 407 3.59 4.82 11.91
CA ARG A 407 4.35 5.51 12.96
C ARG A 407 5.83 5.38 12.67
N GLU A 408 6.58 6.33 13.17
CA GLU A 408 8.04 6.34 13.05
C GLU A 408 8.66 5.00 13.51
N PRO A 409 9.62 4.42 12.78
CA PRO A 409 10.32 3.22 13.26
C PRO A 409 10.95 3.45 14.64
N SER A 410 10.79 2.49 15.56
CA SER A 410 11.49 2.52 16.84
C SER A 410 11.81 1.13 17.37
N ILE A 411 12.75 1.02 18.31
CA ILE A 411 13.12 -0.27 18.93
C ILE A 411 11.89 -0.96 19.55
N LEU A 412 11.04 -0.22 20.27
CA LEU A 412 9.83 -0.79 20.89
C LEU A 412 8.81 -1.27 19.85
N ARG A 413 8.63 -0.52 18.76
CA ARG A 413 7.74 -0.91 17.66
C ARG A 413 8.29 -2.12 16.89
N ALA A 414 9.60 -2.15 16.63
CA ALA A 414 10.27 -3.29 16.03
C ALA A 414 10.15 -4.55 16.91
N MET A 415 10.31 -4.41 18.23
CA MET A 415 10.09 -5.50 19.20
C MET A 415 8.64 -5.97 19.20
N GLY A 416 7.66 -5.06 19.27
CA GLY A 416 6.25 -5.40 19.24
C GLY A 416 5.86 -6.11 17.94
N ASP A 417 6.36 -5.64 16.80
CA ASP A 417 6.16 -6.29 15.50
C ASP A 417 6.87 -7.64 15.42
N ALA A 418 8.03 -7.80 16.06
CA ALA A 418 8.75 -9.08 16.14
C ALA A 418 7.94 -10.12 16.92
N LEU A 419 7.43 -9.77 18.10
CA LEU A 419 6.77 -10.68 19.04
C LEU A 419 5.32 -11.01 18.67
N CYS A 420 4.52 -10.01 18.27
CA CYS A 420 3.08 -10.19 18.04
C CYS A 420 2.71 -10.31 16.56
N GLY A 421 3.64 -10.02 15.65
CA GLY A 421 3.35 -9.85 14.24
C GLY A 421 2.81 -8.45 13.93
N SER A 422 3.08 -7.97 12.71
CA SER A 422 2.74 -6.60 12.28
C SER A 422 1.26 -6.38 11.98
N ARG A 423 0.38 -7.37 12.19
CA ARG A 423 -1.06 -7.31 11.87
C ARG A 423 -1.96 -7.56 13.07
N PHE A 424 -1.42 -7.75 14.27
CA PHE A 424 -2.24 -7.98 15.46
C PHE A 424 -2.90 -6.66 15.88
N PRO A 425 -4.25 -6.56 15.82
CA PRO A 425 -4.97 -5.33 16.12
C PRO A 425 -4.96 -5.02 17.62
N GLY A 426 -5.19 -3.75 17.99
CA GLY A 426 -5.36 -3.33 19.38
C GLY A 426 -4.08 -3.19 20.21
N ARG A 427 -2.90 -3.40 19.60
CA ARG A 427 -1.61 -3.12 20.27
C ARG A 427 -1.47 -1.62 20.57
N PRO A 428 -0.84 -1.25 21.70
CA PRO A 428 -0.44 0.13 21.94
C PRO A 428 0.42 0.67 20.79
N GLY A 429 0.25 1.95 20.43
CA GLY A 429 0.95 2.56 19.29
C GLY A 429 2.48 2.61 19.41
N TRP A 430 3.01 2.52 20.63
CA TRP A 430 4.44 2.38 20.89
C TRP A 430 4.99 0.96 20.64
N LEU A 431 4.13 -0.04 20.36
CA LEU A 431 4.49 -1.41 19.95
C LEU A 431 4.13 -1.75 18.50
N SER A 432 3.54 -0.81 17.74
CA SER A 432 3.08 -1.07 16.37
C SER A 432 3.48 0.08 15.46
N GLU A 433 4.30 -0.22 14.45
CA GLU A 433 4.61 0.72 13.37
C GLU A 433 3.36 0.98 12.51
N MET A 434 2.61 -0.08 12.17
CA MET A 434 1.38 0.06 11.40
C MET A 434 0.24 0.59 12.26
N ASP A 435 -0.54 1.52 11.69
CA ASP A 435 -1.77 1.99 12.31
C ASP A 435 -3.00 1.23 11.82
N PHE A 436 -3.61 0.50 12.75
CA PHE A 436 -4.86 -0.25 12.55
C PHE A 436 -6.05 0.39 13.27
N ASP A 437 -5.85 1.55 13.90
CA ASP A 437 -6.92 2.25 14.59
C ASP A 437 -7.88 2.83 13.57
N ALA A 438 -9.07 2.24 13.47
CA ALA A 438 -10.10 2.67 12.53
C ALA A 438 -10.45 4.17 12.69
N GLU A 439 -10.40 4.71 13.91
CA GLU A 439 -10.71 6.13 14.15
C GLU A 439 -9.69 7.05 13.45
N GLY A 440 -8.43 6.61 13.34
CA GLY A 440 -7.38 7.32 12.61
C GLY A 440 -7.70 7.52 11.12
N TYR A 441 -8.48 6.63 10.51
CA TYR A 441 -8.84 6.73 9.10
C TYR A 441 -10.15 7.50 8.85
N VAL A 442 -10.82 7.96 9.91
CA VAL A 442 -12.08 8.72 9.82
C VAL A 442 -11.82 10.22 9.84
N HIS A 443 -10.86 10.68 10.65
CA HIS A 443 -10.62 12.12 10.86
C HIS A 443 -9.28 12.59 10.30
N ALA A 444 -9.27 13.80 9.76
CA ALA A 444 -8.07 14.45 9.27
C ALA A 444 -7.13 14.79 10.43
N HIS A 445 -5.85 14.42 10.34
CA HIS A 445 -4.88 14.65 11.42
C HIS A 445 -3.43 14.56 10.94
N ARG A 446 -2.51 14.99 11.80
CA ARG A 446 -1.07 14.80 11.58
C ARG A 446 -0.70 13.33 11.69
N VAL A 447 0.18 12.88 10.82
CA VAL A 447 0.74 11.52 10.85
C VAL A 447 2.25 11.60 10.79
N ASP A 448 2.94 10.55 11.26
CA ASP A 448 4.39 10.47 11.08
C ASP A 448 4.65 10.29 9.58
N TRP A 449 4.17 9.20 9.00
CA TRP A 449 4.34 8.93 7.57
C TRP A 449 3.23 8.01 7.04
N ALA A 450 3.11 7.92 5.71
CA ALA A 450 2.22 7.01 5.02
C ALA A 450 2.98 6.27 3.92
N THR A 451 2.46 5.13 3.47
CA THR A 451 3.03 4.36 2.35
C THR A 451 3.23 5.25 1.13
N GLY A 452 4.34 5.09 0.41
CA GLY A 452 4.74 5.90 -0.74
C GLY A 452 3.85 5.79 -1.99
N ALA A 453 2.65 5.22 -1.86
CA ALA A 453 1.72 5.02 -2.95
C ALA A 453 1.05 6.32 -3.43
N ALA A 454 0.73 7.25 -2.52
CA ALA A 454 0.09 8.52 -2.86
C ALA A 454 0.53 9.64 -1.92
N LEU A 455 1.32 10.60 -2.41
CA LEU A 455 1.87 11.71 -1.62
C LEU A 455 1.76 13.04 -2.39
N LEU A 456 0.97 14.00 -1.89
CA LEU A 456 0.98 15.37 -2.40
C LEU A 456 2.00 16.21 -1.62
N ILE A 457 3.03 16.69 -2.30
CA ILE A 457 4.20 17.37 -1.72
C ILE A 457 4.24 18.81 -2.21
N ARG A 458 4.40 19.77 -1.30
CA ARG A 458 4.55 21.19 -1.67
C ARG A 458 5.91 21.42 -2.34
N SER A 459 5.94 22.20 -3.43
CA SER A 459 7.15 22.36 -4.25
C SER A 459 8.34 23.01 -3.51
N ASP A 460 8.08 24.00 -2.64
CA ASP A 460 9.07 24.62 -1.75
C ASP A 460 9.65 23.63 -0.73
N VAL A 461 8.81 22.73 -0.20
CA VAL A 461 9.21 21.67 0.72
C VAL A 461 10.06 20.63 0.00
N ALA A 462 9.66 20.21 -1.20
CA ALA A 462 10.47 19.32 -2.03
C ALA A 462 11.86 19.91 -2.34
N ALA A 463 11.92 21.19 -2.68
CA ALA A 463 13.19 21.89 -2.90
C ALA A 463 14.06 21.97 -1.63
N SER A 464 13.44 22.15 -0.46
CA SER A 464 14.15 22.26 0.82
C SER A 464 14.66 20.91 1.34
N VAL A 465 13.89 19.84 1.14
CA VAL A 465 14.27 18.47 1.54
C VAL A 465 15.34 17.88 0.62
N GLY A 466 15.30 18.26 -0.66
CA GLY A 466 16.18 17.74 -1.69
C GLY A 466 15.72 16.38 -2.26
N PRO A 467 16.58 15.68 -3.00
CA PRO A 467 16.22 14.45 -3.70
C PRO A 467 15.83 13.31 -2.74
N TRP A 468 15.05 12.36 -3.25
CA TRP A 468 14.80 11.08 -2.61
C TRP A 468 16.11 10.30 -2.52
N ASP A 469 16.34 9.59 -1.41
CA ASP A 469 17.59 8.87 -1.19
C ASP A 469 17.63 7.58 -1.99
N GLU A 470 18.41 7.58 -3.07
CA GLU A 470 18.55 6.47 -4.02
C GLU A 470 19.25 5.23 -3.44
N SER A 471 19.83 5.33 -2.24
CA SER A 471 20.32 4.12 -1.53
C SER A 471 19.17 3.18 -1.13
N TYR A 472 17.93 3.68 -1.09
CA TYR A 472 16.71 2.89 -1.00
C TYR A 472 16.22 2.52 -2.40
N PHE A 473 16.62 1.35 -2.89
CA PHE A 473 16.13 0.81 -4.17
C PHE A 473 14.59 0.66 -4.17
N LEU A 474 14.02 0.10 -3.10
CA LEU A 474 12.59 -0.08 -2.87
C LEU A 474 12.30 -0.31 -1.38
N TYR A 475 11.22 0.27 -0.87
CA TYR A 475 10.83 0.34 0.54
C TYR A 475 11.73 1.19 1.46
N SER A 476 11.08 2.00 2.31
CA SER A 476 11.68 2.93 3.29
C SER A 476 12.23 4.23 2.72
N GLU A 477 12.20 4.42 1.39
CA GLU A 477 12.42 5.72 0.77
C GLU A 477 11.41 6.77 1.25
N GLU A 478 10.13 6.39 1.42
CA GLU A 478 9.09 7.28 1.93
C GLU A 478 9.25 7.54 3.42
N THR A 479 9.75 6.55 4.16
CA THR A 479 10.04 6.70 5.58
C THR A 479 11.16 7.72 5.78
N ASP A 480 12.24 7.62 5.00
CA ASP A 480 13.34 8.59 5.00
C ASP A 480 12.90 9.98 4.56
N TYR A 481 12.19 10.08 3.43
CA TYR A 481 11.79 11.37 2.89
C TYR A 481 10.85 12.13 3.83
N LEU A 482 9.85 11.43 4.40
CA LEU A 482 8.90 12.05 5.34
C LEU A 482 9.53 12.32 6.71
N HIS A 483 10.60 11.60 7.10
CA HIS A 483 11.43 12.01 8.23
C HIS A 483 12.10 13.36 7.98
N ARG A 484 12.79 13.52 6.85
CA ARG A 484 13.46 14.78 6.48
C ARG A 484 12.49 15.96 6.34
N VAL A 485 11.28 15.72 5.84
CA VAL A 485 10.19 16.73 5.84
C VAL A 485 9.91 17.24 7.26
N ARG A 486 9.87 16.35 8.25
CA ARG A 486 9.62 16.74 9.65
C ARG A 486 10.84 17.37 10.31
N GLU A 487 12.05 16.98 9.93
CA GLU A 487 13.29 17.59 10.44
C GLU A 487 13.38 19.08 10.08
N ILE A 488 12.89 19.48 8.90
CA ILE A 488 12.81 20.90 8.51
C ILE A 488 11.58 21.62 9.11
N GLY A 489 10.88 21.00 10.05
CA GLY A 489 9.74 21.57 10.77
C GLY A 489 8.40 21.54 10.02
N CYS A 490 8.33 20.88 8.85
CA CYS A 490 7.08 20.71 8.12
C CYS A 490 6.28 19.50 8.64
N THR A 491 4.97 19.49 8.40
CA THR A 491 4.09 18.40 8.84
C THR A 491 3.62 17.53 7.67
N VAL A 492 3.31 16.27 8.00
CA VAL A 492 2.62 15.32 7.12
C VAL A 492 1.18 15.20 7.62
N TRP A 493 0.22 15.42 6.73
CA TRP A 493 -1.20 15.50 7.07
C TRP A 493 -2.01 14.44 6.33
N PHE A 494 -2.85 13.71 7.05
CA PHE A 494 -3.80 12.77 6.47
C PHE A 494 -5.15 13.44 6.22
N GLU A 495 -5.69 13.29 5.00
CA GLU A 495 -6.97 13.84 4.58
C GLU A 495 -7.93 12.72 4.12
N PRO A 496 -8.85 12.25 4.98
CA PRO A 496 -9.75 11.14 4.67
C PRO A 496 -10.84 11.50 3.65
N LYS A 497 -11.07 12.79 3.36
CA LYS A 497 -12.04 13.21 2.32
C LYS A 497 -11.49 13.02 0.91
N ALA A 498 -10.19 12.90 0.75
CA ALA A 498 -9.54 12.53 -0.51
C ALA A 498 -9.31 11.01 -0.51
N ALA A 499 -9.91 10.30 -1.47
CA ALA A 499 -9.86 8.85 -1.53
C ALA A 499 -9.28 8.37 -2.86
N MET A 500 -8.53 7.26 -2.82
CA MET A 500 -8.01 6.56 -4.00
C MET A 500 -8.20 5.06 -3.84
N LEU A 501 -8.56 4.37 -4.93
CA LEU A 501 -8.61 2.91 -4.96
C LEU A 501 -7.21 2.36 -5.26
N HIS A 502 -6.84 1.27 -4.60
CA HIS A 502 -5.52 0.65 -4.71
C HIS A 502 -5.70 -0.82 -5.09
N SER A 503 -5.49 -1.14 -6.36
CA SER A 503 -5.69 -2.50 -6.90
C SER A 503 -4.55 -3.47 -6.59
N ARG A 504 -3.74 -3.25 -5.53
CA ARG A 504 -2.67 -4.15 -5.05
C ARG A 504 -1.85 -4.81 -6.17
N GLY A 505 -1.56 -4.06 -7.21
CA GLY A 505 -0.78 -4.46 -8.37
C GLY A 505 0.70 -4.19 -8.11
N GLY A 506 1.55 -5.18 -8.41
CA GLY A 506 2.87 -4.85 -8.95
C GLY A 506 4.01 -4.48 -8.00
N SER A 507 4.36 -5.32 -7.02
CA SER A 507 5.79 -5.53 -6.69
C SER A 507 6.15 -7.00 -6.42
N GLY A 508 5.17 -7.89 -6.41
CA GLY A 508 5.35 -9.28 -5.98
C GLY A 508 5.69 -9.41 -4.49
N ARG A 509 5.64 -10.64 -3.97
CA ARG A 509 6.19 -10.98 -2.64
C ARG A 509 7.24 -12.05 -2.83
N SER A 510 8.49 -11.72 -2.56
CA SER A 510 9.60 -12.67 -2.58
C SER A 510 10.37 -12.61 -1.26
N ALA A 511 11.12 -13.68 -0.95
CA ALA A 511 11.97 -13.72 0.23
C ALA A 511 13.04 -12.61 0.21
N ALA A 512 13.51 -12.24 -0.99
CA ALA A 512 14.49 -11.19 -1.22
C ALA A 512 13.91 -9.79 -0.97
N LEU A 513 12.66 -9.53 -1.39
CA LEU A 513 11.95 -8.27 -1.12
C LEU A 513 11.59 -8.12 0.37
N ASP A 514 11.14 -9.21 1.01
CA ASP A 514 10.93 -9.23 2.47
C ASP A 514 12.25 -8.92 3.22
N ALA A 515 13.38 -9.46 2.75
CA ALA A 515 14.71 -9.20 3.31
C ALA A 515 15.19 -7.76 3.04
N LEU A 516 14.93 -7.22 1.85
CA LEU A 516 15.24 -5.84 1.48
C LEU A 516 14.51 -4.85 2.39
N MET A 517 13.20 -5.02 2.57
CA MET A 517 12.41 -4.18 3.49
C MET A 517 12.98 -4.23 4.91
N MET A 518 13.37 -5.41 5.41
CA MET A 518 14.01 -5.54 6.73
C MET A 518 15.38 -4.84 6.80
N ALA A 519 16.22 -5.01 5.78
CA ALA A 519 17.53 -4.36 5.69
C ALA A 519 17.40 -2.83 5.61
N ASN A 520 16.44 -2.32 4.84
CA ASN A 520 16.18 -0.89 4.70
C ASN A 520 15.71 -0.24 6.00
N LYS A 521 14.93 -0.93 6.83
CA LYS A 521 14.63 -0.45 8.20
C LYS A 521 15.88 -0.28 9.07
N VAL A 522 16.88 -1.15 8.90
CA VAL A 522 18.16 -1.02 9.60
C VAL A 522 19.03 0.08 8.99
N ARG A 523 19.01 0.27 7.66
CA ARG A 523 19.66 1.41 6.99
C ARG A 523 19.09 2.73 7.51
N TYR A 524 17.77 2.84 7.58
CA TYR A 524 17.04 3.95 8.18
C TYR A 524 17.51 4.26 9.61
N ALA A 525 17.49 3.25 10.49
CA ALA A 525 17.95 3.42 11.86
C ALA A 525 19.44 3.81 11.95
N SER A 526 20.27 3.35 11.01
CA SER A 526 21.71 3.71 10.96
C SER A 526 21.95 5.13 10.46
N LYS A 527 21.02 5.69 9.67
CA LYS A 527 21.10 7.04 9.10
C LYS A 527 20.64 8.11 10.09
N HIS A 528 19.54 7.84 10.80
CA HIS A 528 18.86 8.84 11.64
C HIS A 528 19.11 8.71 13.15
N HIS A 529 19.85 7.67 13.58
CA HIS A 529 20.18 7.47 14.99
C HIS A 529 21.65 7.10 15.20
N ASP A 530 22.10 7.18 16.46
CA ASP A 530 23.45 6.78 16.83
C ASP A 530 23.69 5.26 16.63
N ALA A 531 24.97 4.88 16.60
CA ALA A 531 25.39 3.51 16.32
C ALA A 531 24.85 2.49 17.34
N GLY A 532 24.67 2.90 18.61
CA GLY A 532 24.13 2.03 19.67
C GLY A 532 22.65 1.75 19.45
N TYR A 533 21.88 2.79 19.15
CA TYR A 533 20.47 2.66 18.77
C TYR A 533 20.30 1.79 17.52
N ALA A 534 21.08 2.07 16.47
CA ALA A 534 21.02 1.32 15.21
C ALA A 534 21.34 -0.17 15.41
N MET A 535 22.30 -0.50 16.30
CA MET A 535 22.62 -1.88 16.67
C MET A 535 21.44 -2.54 17.41
N ALA A 536 20.87 -1.88 18.42
CA ALA A 536 19.73 -2.41 19.16
C ALA A 536 18.51 -2.64 18.24
N PHE A 537 18.26 -1.71 17.31
CA PHE A 537 17.22 -1.86 16.29
C PHE A 537 17.52 -3.05 15.37
N HIS A 538 18.75 -3.20 14.89
CA HIS A 538 19.17 -4.34 14.06
C HIS A 538 18.93 -5.68 14.77
N LEU A 539 19.24 -5.77 16.07
CA LEU A 539 18.97 -6.97 16.87
C LEU A 539 17.46 -7.31 16.92
N MET A 540 16.58 -6.31 17.01
CA MET A 540 15.12 -6.55 16.97
C MET A 540 14.64 -7.02 15.61
N VAL A 541 15.20 -6.50 14.51
CA VAL A 541 14.90 -6.97 13.16
C VAL A 541 15.41 -8.41 12.96
N VAL A 542 16.59 -8.75 13.47
CA VAL A 542 17.12 -10.13 13.45
C VAL A 542 16.25 -11.07 14.28
N LEU A 543 15.82 -10.66 15.48
CA LEU A 543 14.88 -11.42 16.30
C LEU A 543 13.57 -11.66 15.54
N SER A 544 13.06 -10.65 14.85
CA SER A 544 11.87 -10.75 14.01
C SER A 544 12.03 -11.79 12.89
N ALA A 545 13.19 -11.82 12.22
CA ALA A 545 13.50 -12.82 11.21
C ALA A 545 13.64 -14.23 11.81
N LEU A 546 14.29 -14.35 12.98
CA LEU A 546 14.49 -15.61 13.70
C LEU A 546 13.16 -16.25 14.10
N LEU A 547 12.27 -15.47 14.73
CA LEU A 547 10.95 -15.95 15.16
C LEU A 547 10.06 -16.40 13.98
N ARG A 548 10.39 -16.02 12.75
CA ARG A 548 9.61 -16.32 11.54
C ARG A 548 10.31 -17.27 10.58
N MET A 549 11.48 -17.82 10.96
CA MET A 549 12.27 -18.69 10.07
C MET A 549 11.54 -19.99 9.69
N GLY A 550 10.61 -20.46 10.52
CA GLY A 550 9.79 -21.65 10.27
C GLY A 550 8.68 -21.44 9.25
N LEU A 551 8.37 -20.19 8.86
CA LEU A 551 7.30 -19.90 7.90
C LEU A 551 7.78 -20.15 6.45
N PRO A 552 6.91 -20.69 5.56
CA PRO A 552 7.24 -20.89 4.15
C PRO A 552 7.72 -19.60 3.48
N GLY A 553 8.84 -19.67 2.76
CA GLY A 553 9.44 -18.51 2.07
C GLY A 553 10.32 -17.60 2.93
N ARG A 554 10.60 -17.94 4.21
CA ARG A 554 11.40 -17.10 5.13
C ARG A 554 12.73 -17.69 5.59
N ARG A 555 13.07 -18.92 5.18
CA ARG A 555 14.30 -19.62 5.59
C ARG A 555 15.59 -18.89 5.17
N GLY A 556 15.58 -18.17 4.04
CA GLY A 556 16.74 -17.38 3.56
C GLY A 556 16.86 -15.98 4.16
N THR A 557 15.76 -15.42 4.71
CA THR A 557 15.68 -14.03 5.14
C THR A 557 16.59 -13.74 6.35
N LEU A 558 16.67 -14.66 7.32
CA LEU A 558 17.52 -14.49 8.51
C LEU A 558 19.00 -14.33 8.14
N GLY A 559 19.51 -15.15 7.22
CA GLY A 559 20.90 -15.12 6.81
C GLY A 559 21.28 -13.85 6.04
N LEU A 560 20.33 -13.27 5.30
CA LEU A 560 20.50 -12.00 4.58
C LEU A 560 20.47 -10.81 5.54
N VAL A 561 19.53 -10.78 6.48
CA VAL A 561 19.33 -9.66 7.40
C VAL A 561 20.38 -9.62 8.52
N ALA A 562 20.83 -10.78 9.02
CA ALA A 562 21.79 -10.84 10.12
C ALA A 562 23.21 -10.39 9.72
N ARG A 563 23.58 -10.50 8.44
CA ARG A 563 24.93 -10.17 7.95
C ARG A 563 24.87 -9.01 6.95
N LYS A 564 25.21 -7.79 7.40
CA LYS A 564 25.22 -6.58 6.53
C LYS A 564 26.03 -6.76 5.25
N LYS A 565 27.13 -7.53 5.28
CA LYS A 565 27.96 -7.87 4.10
C LYS A 565 27.21 -8.64 2.99
N ARG A 566 26.03 -9.19 3.28
CA ARG A 566 25.21 -9.90 2.28
C ARG A 566 24.13 -9.01 1.67
N TRP A 567 24.05 -7.74 2.07
CA TRP A 567 23.03 -6.83 1.56
C TRP A 567 23.28 -6.44 0.11
N ASP A 568 24.50 -6.59 -0.40
CA ASP A 568 24.83 -6.39 -1.82
C ASP A 568 24.15 -7.44 -2.72
N ALA A 569 23.73 -8.58 -2.16
CA ALA A 569 22.97 -9.60 -2.87
C ALA A 569 21.44 -9.36 -2.84
N LEU A 570 20.97 -8.29 -2.18
CA LEU A 570 19.56 -7.91 -2.21
C LEU A 570 19.22 -7.21 -3.55
N PRO A 571 17.94 -7.14 -3.93
CA PRO A 571 17.54 -6.39 -5.11
C PRO A 571 18.09 -4.95 -5.06
N HIS A 572 18.72 -4.54 -6.14
CA HIS A 572 19.42 -3.26 -6.29
C HIS A 572 19.20 -2.72 -7.70
N ALA A 573 19.58 -1.46 -7.90
CA ALA A 573 19.48 -0.81 -9.20
C ALA A 573 20.24 -1.61 -10.27
N ALA A 574 19.57 -1.88 -11.37
CA ALA A 574 20.13 -2.60 -12.51
C ALA A 574 19.86 -1.80 -13.78
N SER A 575 20.89 -1.51 -14.56
CA SER A 575 20.71 -0.97 -15.91
C SER A 575 20.31 -2.09 -16.85
N TYR A 576 19.37 -1.80 -17.75
CA TYR A 576 19.24 -2.60 -18.96
C TYR A 576 20.47 -2.23 -19.78
N SER A 577 21.49 -3.09 -19.74
CA SER A 577 22.65 -2.89 -20.59
C SER A 577 22.12 -2.73 -22.00
N SER A 578 22.44 -1.62 -22.66
CA SER A 578 22.40 -1.56 -24.12
C SER A 578 23.41 -2.60 -24.60
N LEU A 579 23.00 -3.87 -24.67
CA LEU A 579 23.87 -4.98 -25.04
C LEU A 579 24.45 -4.62 -26.40
N GLN A 580 25.76 -4.39 -26.44
CA GLN A 580 26.43 -4.22 -27.72
C GLN A 580 26.66 -5.60 -28.30
N ARG A 581 26.77 -5.69 -29.64
CA ARG A 581 27.01 -6.96 -30.35
C ARG A 581 28.20 -7.73 -29.78
N GLU A 582 29.19 -7.02 -29.25
CA GLU A 582 30.44 -7.55 -28.69
C GLU A 582 30.27 -8.27 -27.33
N ASP A 583 29.16 -8.03 -26.62
CA ASP A 583 28.89 -8.56 -25.27
C ASP A 583 28.16 -9.91 -25.27
N ILE A 584 27.87 -10.49 -26.45
CA ILE A 584 27.13 -11.74 -26.58
C ILE A 584 28.10 -12.92 -26.72
N PRO A 585 28.11 -13.89 -25.77
CA PRO A 585 28.97 -15.06 -25.82
C PRO A 585 28.67 -15.94 -27.03
N ALA A 586 29.66 -16.72 -27.44
CA ALA A 586 29.48 -17.71 -28.50
C ALA A 586 28.57 -18.86 -28.06
N GLY A 587 27.66 -19.29 -28.92
CA GLY A 587 26.74 -20.41 -28.65
C GLY A 587 25.78 -20.69 -29.80
N ALA A 588 24.92 -21.70 -29.65
CA ALA A 588 23.90 -22.03 -30.64
C ALA A 588 22.50 -22.08 -30.02
N VAL A 589 21.51 -21.61 -30.77
CA VAL A 589 20.08 -21.69 -30.45
C VAL A 589 19.42 -22.62 -31.46
N ILE A 590 18.79 -23.69 -30.97
CA ILE A 590 18.11 -24.70 -31.77
C ILE A 590 16.61 -24.61 -31.49
N ILE A 591 15.84 -24.37 -32.55
CA ILE A 591 14.39 -24.18 -32.49
C ILE A 591 13.71 -25.28 -33.30
N PRO A 592 13.09 -26.29 -32.67
CA PRO A 592 12.22 -27.23 -33.37
C PRO A 592 10.89 -26.54 -33.71
N ALA A 593 10.47 -26.58 -34.98
CA ALA A 593 9.27 -25.89 -35.45
C ALA A 593 8.43 -26.78 -36.37
N HIS A 594 7.19 -27.07 -35.96
CA HIS A 594 6.23 -27.85 -36.75
C HIS A 594 4.93 -27.06 -36.91
N ASN A 595 4.70 -26.43 -38.05
CA ASN A 595 3.57 -25.52 -38.29
C ASN A 595 3.39 -24.44 -37.21
N GLU A 596 4.39 -23.58 -37.04
CA GLU A 596 4.45 -22.50 -36.06
C GLU A 596 4.53 -21.11 -36.74
N ALA A 597 3.94 -20.98 -37.94
CA ALA A 597 4.02 -19.76 -38.74
C ALA A 597 3.48 -18.51 -38.03
N SER A 598 2.51 -18.64 -37.13
CA SER A 598 1.91 -17.51 -36.40
C SER A 598 2.74 -16.98 -35.24
N VAL A 599 3.74 -17.73 -34.77
CA VAL A 599 4.51 -17.42 -33.56
C VAL A 599 6.01 -17.27 -33.81
N LEU A 600 6.55 -18.03 -34.78
CA LEU A 600 7.99 -18.10 -35.04
C LEU A 600 8.60 -16.73 -35.37
N GLY A 601 7.86 -15.85 -36.05
CA GLY A 601 8.34 -14.50 -36.39
C GLY A 601 8.79 -13.68 -35.17
N ARG A 602 7.98 -13.68 -34.10
CA ARG A 602 8.30 -12.96 -32.86
C ARG A 602 9.45 -13.60 -32.09
N ALA A 603 9.50 -14.93 -32.06
CA ALA A 603 10.60 -15.66 -31.43
C ALA A 603 11.94 -15.34 -32.12
N LEU A 604 11.96 -15.27 -33.45
CA LEU A 604 13.15 -14.87 -34.22
C LEU A 604 13.49 -13.38 -34.06
N GLU A 605 12.48 -12.51 -33.95
CA GLU A 605 12.67 -11.08 -33.70
C GLU A 605 13.40 -10.83 -32.37
N ALA A 606 13.02 -11.56 -31.31
CA ALA A 606 13.71 -11.51 -30.01
C ALA A 606 15.20 -11.92 -30.08
N LEU A 607 15.58 -12.69 -31.10
CA LEU A 607 16.95 -13.16 -31.33
C LEU A 607 17.74 -12.30 -32.35
N THR A 608 17.21 -11.15 -32.77
CA THR A 608 17.85 -10.27 -33.77
C THR A 608 19.24 -9.82 -33.32
N LEU A 609 19.38 -9.32 -32.10
CA LEU A 609 20.67 -8.83 -31.59
C LEU A 609 21.71 -9.97 -31.40
N PRO A 610 21.36 -11.13 -30.81
CA PRO A 610 22.22 -12.32 -30.82
C PRO A 610 22.67 -12.75 -32.22
N ARG A 611 21.75 -12.77 -33.19
CA ARG A 611 22.05 -13.12 -34.58
C ARG A 611 23.07 -12.17 -35.21
N GLU A 612 22.88 -10.88 -35.01
CA GLU A 612 23.75 -9.84 -35.58
C GLU A 612 25.11 -9.73 -34.89
N SER A 613 25.29 -10.34 -33.71
CA SER A 613 26.59 -10.43 -33.06
C SER A 613 27.61 -11.26 -33.86
N GLY A 614 27.14 -12.20 -34.69
CA GLY A 614 27.98 -13.19 -35.36
C GLY A 614 28.53 -14.29 -34.44
N ASN A 615 28.29 -14.18 -33.12
CA ASN A 615 28.72 -15.17 -32.13
C ASN A 615 27.67 -16.25 -31.87
N VAL A 616 26.41 -16.04 -32.29
CA VAL A 616 25.31 -16.97 -32.03
C VAL A 616 24.79 -17.60 -33.32
N GLU A 617 24.84 -18.92 -33.39
CA GLU A 617 24.18 -19.69 -34.45
C GLU A 617 22.70 -19.85 -34.13
N ILE A 618 21.80 -19.52 -35.08
CA ILE A 618 20.37 -19.78 -34.94
C ILE A 618 19.97 -20.84 -35.96
N ILE A 619 19.47 -21.97 -35.48
CA ILE A 619 19.07 -23.11 -36.29
C ILE A 619 17.58 -23.37 -36.06
N VAL A 620 16.79 -23.29 -37.12
CA VAL A 620 15.36 -23.64 -37.10
C VAL A 620 15.18 -24.96 -37.82
N ALA A 621 14.85 -26.02 -37.07
CA ALA A 621 14.55 -27.33 -37.61
C ALA A 621 13.04 -27.44 -37.89
N CYS A 622 12.67 -27.18 -39.14
CA CYS A 622 11.30 -27.31 -39.64
C CYS A 622 10.99 -28.80 -39.81
N ASN A 623 10.14 -29.36 -38.96
CA ASN A 623 9.90 -30.81 -38.95
C ASN A 623 8.49 -31.15 -39.45
N GLY A 624 8.38 -31.67 -40.66
CA GLY A 624 7.12 -32.04 -41.30
C GLY A 624 6.15 -30.86 -41.51
N CYS A 625 6.67 -29.66 -41.75
CA CYS A 625 5.85 -28.46 -41.90
C CYS A 625 5.02 -28.48 -43.20
N THR A 626 3.74 -28.12 -43.09
CA THR A 626 2.79 -27.97 -44.20
C THR A 626 2.27 -26.54 -44.34
N ASP A 627 2.67 -25.61 -43.48
CA ASP A 627 2.31 -24.19 -43.50
C ASP A 627 3.50 -23.29 -43.93
N GLY A 628 3.38 -21.97 -43.70
CA GLY A 628 4.42 -20.98 -44.01
C GLY A 628 5.64 -20.97 -43.06
N THR A 629 5.78 -21.90 -42.12
CA THR A 629 6.85 -21.87 -41.09
C THR A 629 8.24 -21.83 -41.71
N ALA A 630 8.51 -22.70 -42.67
CA ALA A 630 9.81 -22.76 -43.34
C ALA A 630 10.11 -21.46 -44.11
N ALA A 631 9.09 -20.89 -44.78
CA ALA A 631 9.24 -19.63 -45.50
C ALA A 631 9.55 -18.44 -44.56
N ILE A 632 8.91 -18.40 -43.38
CA ILE A 632 9.18 -17.37 -42.35
C ILE A 632 10.60 -17.51 -41.82
N ALA A 633 11.04 -18.73 -41.51
CA ALA A 633 12.41 -18.97 -41.05
C ALA A 633 13.46 -18.57 -42.11
N GLN A 634 13.22 -18.93 -43.38
CA GLN A 634 14.11 -18.62 -44.51
C GLN A 634 14.16 -17.13 -44.85
N ALA A 635 13.09 -16.38 -44.54
CA ALA A 635 13.04 -14.94 -44.77
C ALA A 635 13.97 -14.14 -43.83
N VAL A 636 14.45 -14.74 -42.73
CA VAL A 636 15.33 -14.08 -41.76
C VAL A 636 16.81 -14.35 -42.10
N PRO A 637 17.60 -13.34 -42.53
CA PRO A 637 18.99 -13.55 -42.92
C PRO A 637 19.85 -14.03 -41.75
N GLY A 638 20.68 -15.06 -41.96
CA GLY A 638 21.58 -15.60 -40.92
C GLY A 638 20.95 -16.69 -40.03
N VAL A 639 19.67 -17.02 -40.24
CA VAL A 639 19.06 -18.23 -39.66
C VAL A 639 19.34 -19.42 -40.57
N ARG A 640 19.83 -20.53 -40.00
CA ARG A 640 20.00 -21.80 -40.72
C ARG A 640 18.72 -22.61 -40.60
N VAL A 641 18.07 -22.90 -41.72
CA VAL A 641 16.83 -23.68 -41.75
C VAL A 641 17.14 -25.12 -42.18
N ILE A 642 16.62 -26.09 -41.43
CA ILE A 642 16.71 -27.52 -41.76
C ILE A 642 15.30 -28.03 -41.99
N ASP A 643 15.13 -28.80 -43.07
CA ASP A 643 13.89 -29.52 -43.33
C ASP A 643 14.03 -30.97 -42.86
N VAL A 644 13.19 -31.37 -41.92
CA VAL A 644 13.14 -32.72 -41.36
C VAL A 644 11.83 -33.34 -41.81
N ALA A 645 11.89 -34.36 -42.66
CA ALA A 645 10.70 -34.98 -43.25
C ALA A 645 9.76 -35.62 -42.21
N GLU A 646 10.30 -36.06 -41.08
CA GLU A 646 9.55 -36.64 -39.98
C GLU A 646 8.96 -35.54 -39.07
N ALA A 647 7.65 -35.57 -38.82
CA ALA A 647 6.97 -34.67 -37.90
C ALA A 647 7.23 -35.06 -36.43
N SER A 648 8.48 -34.91 -35.98
CA SER A 648 8.96 -35.32 -34.66
C SER A 648 9.87 -34.25 -34.03
N LYS A 649 9.53 -33.79 -32.82
CA LYS A 649 10.35 -32.82 -32.05
C LYS A 649 11.75 -33.39 -31.72
N PRO A 650 11.90 -34.65 -31.23
CA PRO A 650 13.23 -35.23 -31.03
C PRO A 650 14.04 -35.32 -32.32
N ALA A 651 13.40 -35.67 -33.45
CA ALA A 651 14.08 -35.71 -34.75
C ALA A 651 14.58 -34.31 -35.17
N ALA A 652 13.76 -33.27 -34.93
CA ALA A 652 14.11 -31.87 -35.20
C ALA A 652 15.29 -31.40 -34.33
N LEU A 653 15.25 -31.68 -33.02
CA LEU A 653 16.31 -31.33 -32.08
C LEU A 653 17.63 -32.02 -32.44
N ASN A 654 17.59 -33.33 -32.72
CA ASN A 654 18.77 -34.10 -33.13
C ASN A 654 19.35 -33.61 -34.47
N ALA A 655 18.51 -33.29 -35.46
CA ALA A 655 18.96 -32.73 -36.74
C ALA A 655 19.60 -31.34 -36.55
N GLY A 656 19.05 -30.52 -35.64
CA GLY A 656 19.65 -29.25 -35.24
C GLY A 656 21.02 -29.44 -34.57
N ASP A 657 21.15 -30.44 -33.71
CA ASP A 657 22.41 -30.75 -33.03
C ASP A 657 23.54 -31.20 -33.95
N GLU A 658 23.20 -31.94 -35.01
CA GLU A 658 24.16 -32.45 -36.00
C GLU A 658 24.80 -31.32 -36.82
N VAL A 659 24.09 -30.21 -37.03
CA VAL A 659 24.61 -29.07 -37.81
C VAL A 659 25.23 -27.96 -36.95
N ALA A 660 24.93 -27.93 -35.65
CA ALA A 660 25.37 -26.86 -34.75
C ALA A 660 26.88 -26.98 -34.51
N THR A 661 27.63 -25.89 -34.70
CA THR A 661 29.08 -25.90 -34.54
C THR A 661 29.54 -25.26 -33.23
N LEU A 662 28.70 -24.39 -32.65
CA LEU A 662 29.00 -23.67 -31.42
C LEU A 662 28.46 -24.36 -30.16
N TRP A 663 29.12 -24.04 -29.04
CA TRP A 663 28.76 -24.44 -27.68
C TRP A 663 28.87 -23.23 -26.75
N PRO A 664 28.00 -23.11 -25.73
CA PRO A 664 26.91 -24.00 -25.33
C PRO A 664 25.70 -23.94 -26.28
N ARG A 665 24.77 -24.89 -26.13
CA ARG A 665 23.56 -25.00 -26.97
C ARG A 665 22.30 -24.77 -26.15
N MET A 666 21.40 -23.94 -26.65
CA MET A 666 20.10 -23.62 -26.06
C MET A 666 19.00 -24.14 -26.96
N TYR A 667 18.06 -24.88 -26.39
CA TYR A 667 16.91 -25.47 -27.07
C TYR A 667 15.69 -24.66 -26.69
N VAL A 668 15.02 -24.09 -27.69
CA VAL A 668 13.95 -23.08 -27.50
C VAL A 668 12.74 -23.49 -28.31
N ASP A 669 11.57 -23.59 -27.67
CA ASP A 669 10.31 -23.82 -28.38
C ASP A 669 9.97 -22.62 -29.28
N ALA A 670 9.36 -22.87 -30.45
CA ALA A 670 9.11 -21.85 -31.46
C ALA A 670 8.14 -20.72 -31.03
N ASP A 671 7.44 -20.89 -29.91
CA ASP A 671 6.52 -19.91 -29.31
C ASP A 671 7.12 -19.15 -28.12
N VAL A 672 8.41 -19.36 -27.81
CA VAL A 672 9.11 -18.72 -26.69
C VAL A 672 9.96 -17.56 -27.17
N GLU A 673 9.72 -16.39 -26.59
CA GLU A 673 10.51 -15.18 -26.79
C GLU A 673 11.61 -15.13 -25.70
N VAL A 674 12.88 -15.22 -26.12
CA VAL A 674 14.02 -15.24 -25.19
C VAL A 674 14.66 -13.84 -25.14
N PRO A 675 14.58 -13.12 -24.00
CA PRO A 675 15.28 -11.85 -23.84
C PRO A 675 16.79 -12.02 -24.05
N VAL A 676 17.45 -11.02 -24.64
CA VAL A 676 18.88 -11.09 -24.96
C VAL A 676 19.73 -11.30 -23.69
N GLU A 677 19.34 -10.67 -22.58
CA GLU A 677 19.97 -10.84 -21.27
C GLU A 677 19.83 -12.26 -20.74
N ALA A 678 18.68 -12.90 -20.99
CA ALA A 678 18.42 -14.27 -20.58
C ALA A 678 19.27 -15.26 -21.38
N LEU A 679 19.41 -15.04 -22.69
CA LEU A 679 20.31 -15.80 -23.55
C LEU A 679 21.77 -15.63 -23.11
N ARG A 680 22.24 -14.39 -22.92
CA ARG A 680 23.60 -14.10 -22.46
C ARG A 680 23.90 -14.80 -21.13
N ALA A 681 23.05 -14.61 -20.12
CA ALA A 681 23.23 -15.23 -18.81
C ALA A 681 23.26 -16.76 -18.91
N THR A 682 22.44 -17.35 -19.79
CA THR A 682 22.42 -18.80 -20.03
C THR A 682 23.74 -19.28 -20.63
N PHE A 683 24.26 -18.59 -21.64
CA PHE A 683 25.53 -18.96 -22.25
C PHE A 683 26.72 -18.75 -21.31
N GLU A 684 26.80 -17.62 -20.59
CA GLU A 684 27.85 -17.37 -19.60
C GLU A 684 27.89 -18.45 -18.52
N ALA A 685 26.74 -18.81 -17.96
CA ALA A 685 26.65 -19.84 -16.93
C ALA A 685 27.15 -21.21 -17.42
N LEU A 686 26.76 -21.59 -18.64
CA LEU A 686 27.13 -22.87 -19.25
C LEU A 686 28.60 -22.90 -19.71
N SER A 687 29.16 -21.76 -20.13
CA SER A 687 30.57 -21.62 -20.49
C SER A 687 31.51 -21.61 -19.28
N GLY A 688 31.04 -21.18 -18.11
CA GLY A 688 31.84 -21.12 -16.88
C GLY A 688 32.19 -22.47 -16.23
N GLY A 689 31.67 -23.59 -16.76
CA GLY A 689 32.00 -24.96 -16.31
C GLY A 689 31.41 -25.40 -14.97
N GLY A 690 30.76 -24.50 -14.23
CA GLY A 690 30.14 -24.79 -12.92
C GLY A 690 28.77 -25.48 -13.00
N VAL A 691 28.10 -25.42 -14.15
CA VAL A 691 26.76 -26.00 -14.38
C VAL A 691 26.72 -26.68 -15.75
N LEU A 692 26.03 -27.82 -15.83
CA LEU A 692 25.89 -28.61 -17.06
C LEU A 692 24.60 -28.31 -17.81
N CYS A 693 23.58 -27.89 -17.07
CA CYS A 693 22.26 -27.56 -17.59
C CYS A 693 21.75 -26.29 -16.91
N ALA A 694 21.28 -25.33 -17.70
CA ALA A 694 20.80 -24.05 -17.19
C ALA A 694 19.54 -23.61 -17.93
N ARG A 695 18.68 -22.86 -17.26
CA ARG A 695 17.55 -22.19 -17.90
C ARG A 695 17.30 -20.82 -17.27
N PRO A 696 16.76 -19.87 -18.03
CA PRO A 696 16.25 -18.63 -17.45
C PRO A 696 15.01 -18.90 -16.59
N ARG A 697 14.66 -17.94 -15.75
CA ARG A 697 13.33 -17.90 -15.13
C ARG A 697 12.25 -17.76 -16.20
N PHE A 698 11.02 -18.12 -15.85
CA PHE A 698 9.88 -17.87 -16.73
C PHE A 698 8.72 -17.25 -15.95
N THR A 699 7.83 -16.58 -16.68
CA THR A 699 6.55 -16.08 -16.18
C THR A 699 5.43 -16.52 -17.12
N TYR A 700 4.21 -16.66 -16.60
CA TYR A 700 3.05 -17.00 -17.42
C TYR A 700 2.34 -15.75 -17.91
N ASP A 701 2.17 -15.63 -19.22
CA ASP A 701 1.25 -14.65 -19.80
C ASP A 701 -0.18 -15.21 -19.76
N THR A 702 -1.02 -14.59 -18.93
CA THR A 702 -2.46 -14.88 -18.82
C THR A 702 -3.34 -13.80 -19.46
N ALA A 703 -2.69 -12.93 -20.23
CA ALA A 703 -3.12 -11.85 -21.11
C ALA A 703 -4.36 -12.09 -21.96
N GLY A 704 -5.57 -12.21 -21.40
CA GLY A 704 -6.78 -12.53 -22.19
C GLY A 704 -7.24 -13.99 -22.07
N ALA A 705 -6.68 -14.74 -21.13
CA ALA A 705 -7.16 -16.07 -20.77
C ALA A 705 -8.45 -16.00 -19.93
N SER A 706 -9.32 -17.02 -20.01
CA SER A 706 -10.54 -17.09 -19.20
C SER A 706 -10.24 -17.07 -17.70
N TRP A 707 -11.20 -16.61 -16.89
CA TRP A 707 -11.03 -16.54 -15.42
C TRP A 707 -10.54 -17.85 -14.81
N SER A 708 -11.06 -18.99 -15.30
CA SER A 708 -10.71 -20.33 -14.84
C SER A 708 -9.24 -20.70 -15.16
N VAL A 709 -8.72 -20.28 -16.32
CA VAL A 709 -7.31 -20.47 -16.66
C VAL A 709 -6.42 -19.54 -15.83
N ARG A 710 -6.80 -18.27 -15.66
CA ARG A 710 -6.08 -17.35 -14.77
C ARG A 710 -6.01 -17.89 -13.34
N ALA A 711 -7.10 -18.45 -12.82
CA ALA A 711 -7.16 -19.08 -11.51
C ALA A 711 -6.23 -20.31 -11.40
N TYR A 712 -6.23 -21.16 -12.42
CA TYR A 712 -5.32 -22.31 -12.52
C TYR A 712 -3.84 -21.87 -12.44
N TYR A 713 -3.42 -20.91 -13.26
CA TYR A 713 -2.03 -20.46 -13.28
C TYR A 713 -1.64 -19.62 -12.05
N ARG A 714 -2.58 -18.88 -11.43
CA ARG A 714 -2.35 -18.26 -10.11
C ARG A 714 -2.05 -19.30 -9.03
N ALA A 715 -2.77 -20.42 -9.02
CA ALA A 715 -2.47 -21.53 -8.11
C ALA A 715 -1.14 -22.20 -8.44
N ARG A 716 -0.88 -22.48 -9.73
CA ARG A 716 0.35 -23.10 -10.21
C ARG A 716 1.60 -22.28 -9.87
N ASN A 717 1.55 -20.96 -9.98
CA ASN A 717 2.66 -20.05 -9.61
C ASN A 717 3.00 -20.05 -8.12
N ARG A 718 2.09 -20.52 -7.25
CA ARG A 718 2.35 -20.62 -5.81
C ARG A 718 3.03 -21.94 -5.43
N LEU A 719 3.13 -22.90 -6.36
CA LEU A 719 3.75 -24.20 -6.12
C LEU A 719 5.28 -24.10 -6.30
N PRO A 720 6.07 -24.36 -5.25
CA PRO A 720 7.53 -24.27 -5.31
C PRO A 720 8.14 -25.13 -6.42
N GLN A 721 7.58 -26.32 -6.65
CA GLN A 721 8.09 -27.28 -7.61
C GLN A 721 8.11 -26.76 -9.06
N ALA A 722 7.09 -25.96 -9.45
CA ALA A 722 7.00 -25.40 -10.80
C ALA A 722 8.08 -24.35 -11.09
N SER A 723 8.68 -23.76 -10.05
CA SER A 723 9.71 -22.73 -10.18
C SER A 723 11.14 -23.29 -10.20
N ALA A 724 11.33 -24.51 -9.66
CA ALA A 724 12.64 -25.14 -9.46
C ALA A 724 13.00 -26.20 -10.51
N SER A 725 12.03 -26.74 -11.25
CA SER A 725 12.26 -27.75 -12.29
C SER A 725 12.91 -27.18 -13.54
N MET A 726 13.67 -27.98 -14.30
CA MET A 726 14.21 -27.55 -15.61
C MET A 726 13.17 -27.54 -16.74
N TRP A 727 11.99 -28.15 -16.51
CA TRP A 727 10.90 -28.22 -17.47
C TRP A 727 9.85 -27.13 -17.24
N GLY A 728 9.10 -26.79 -18.30
CA GLY A 728 7.95 -25.87 -18.26
C GLY A 728 8.21 -24.44 -18.73
N ALA A 729 9.45 -24.06 -18.98
CA ALA A 729 9.82 -22.76 -19.55
C ALA A 729 9.79 -22.71 -21.09
N GLY A 730 9.68 -23.88 -21.74
CA GLY A 730 9.87 -24.03 -23.19
C GLY A 730 11.30 -23.71 -23.65
N VAL A 731 12.24 -23.61 -22.70
CA VAL A 731 13.64 -23.29 -22.98
C VAL A 731 14.58 -23.85 -21.90
N TYR A 732 15.71 -24.39 -22.35
CA TYR A 732 16.85 -24.78 -21.51
C TYR A 732 18.12 -24.82 -22.35
N GLY A 733 19.28 -24.82 -21.71
CA GLY A 733 20.57 -24.94 -22.37
C GLY A 733 21.48 -25.97 -21.71
N LEU A 734 22.35 -26.55 -22.53
CA LEU A 734 23.35 -27.54 -22.15
C LEU A 734 24.74 -27.08 -22.61
N ASN A 735 25.74 -27.32 -21.78
CA ASN A 735 27.12 -27.29 -22.23
C ASN A 735 27.51 -28.63 -22.88
N ARG A 736 28.74 -28.72 -23.40
CA ARG A 736 29.20 -29.90 -24.12
C ARG A 736 29.11 -31.18 -23.28
N ASP A 737 29.55 -31.11 -22.02
CA ASP A 737 29.57 -32.28 -21.14
C ASP A 737 28.15 -32.70 -20.73
N GLY A 738 27.25 -31.72 -20.52
CA GLY A 738 25.85 -31.96 -20.25
C GLY A 738 25.14 -32.66 -21.41
N HIS A 739 25.43 -32.22 -22.64
CA HIS A 739 24.89 -32.86 -23.85
C HIS A 739 25.48 -34.26 -24.09
N GLN A 740 26.76 -34.49 -23.81
CA GLN A 740 27.35 -35.83 -23.90
C GLN A 740 26.66 -36.86 -22.99
N ARG A 741 26.16 -36.43 -21.82
CA ARG A 741 25.36 -37.28 -20.92
C ARG A 741 23.97 -37.57 -21.47
N LEU A 742 23.37 -36.61 -22.16
CA LEU A 742 22.09 -36.78 -22.84
C LEU A 742 22.21 -37.72 -24.05
N GLY A 743 23.28 -37.56 -24.86
CA GLY A 743 23.47 -38.29 -26.10
C GLY A 743 22.56 -37.76 -27.22
N ARG A 744 21.61 -38.58 -27.68
CA ARG A 744 20.56 -38.17 -28.63
C ARG A 744 19.24 -37.99 -27.88
N PHE A 745 18.43 -37.04 -28.33
CA PHE A 745 17.07 -36.87 -27.82
C PHE A 745 16.25 -38.15 -28.08
N PRO A 746 15.67 -38.77 -27.03
CA PRO A 746 14.94 -40.02 -27.17
C PRO A 746 13.59 -39.79 -27.85
N GLU A 747 13.05 -40.81 -28.54
CA GLU A 747 11.69 -40.80 -29.14
C GLU A 747 10.55 -40.86 -28.09
N LEU A 748 10.78 -40.32 -26.89
CA LEU A 748 9.82 -40.27 -25.79
C LEU A 748 9.06 -38.95 -25.83
N ALA A 749 7.73 -38.99 -25.63
CA ALA A 749 6.88 -37.80 -25.64
C ALA A 749 7.06 -36.83 -24.45
N ALA A 750 7.96 -37.13 -23.49
CA ALA A 750 8.25 -36.39 -22.26
C ALA A 750 9.74 -36.05 -22.08
N GLU A 751 10.35 -35.47 -23.11
CA GLU A 751 11.77 -35.11 -23.18
C GLU A 751 12.24 -34.23 -22.00
N ASP A 752 11.43 -33.25 -21.60
CA ASP A 752 11.83 -32.28 -20.57
C ASP A 752 11.92 -32.90 -19.16
N CYS A 753 11.07 -33.87 -18.85
CA CYS A 753 11.10 -34.60 -17.58
C CYS A 753 12.27 -35.59 -17.51
N TYR A 754 12.63 -36.19 -18.66
CA TYR A 754 13.80 -37.04 -18.77
C TYR A 754 15.10 -36.25 -18.54
N LEU A 755 15.20 -35.06 -19.14
CA LEU A 755 16.35 -34.18 -19.01
C LEU A 755 16.58 -33.69 -17.58
N ASP A 756 15.51 -33.39 -16.83
CA ASP A 756 15.61 -32.99 -15.42
C ASP A 756 16.16 -34.12 -14.52
N GLY A 757 15.95 -35.39 -14.90
CA GLY A 757 16.45 -36.56 -14.19
C GLY A 757 17.93 -36.92 -14.45
N LEU A 758 18.55 -36.34 -15.48
CA LEU A 758 19.95 -36.64 -15.87
C LEU A 758 21.00 -35.91 -15.03
N PHE A 759 20.61 -34.86 -14.31
CA PHE A 759 21.51 -33.98 -13.59
C PHE A 759 21.11 -33.82 -12.13
N THR A 760 22.11 -33.70 -11.25
CA THR A 760 21.89 -33.37 -9.84
C THR A 760 21.55 -31.89 -9.65
N ASP A 761 20.99 -31.52 -8.50
CA ASP A 761 20.63 -30.12 -8.19
C ASP A 761 21.84 -29.17 -8.20
N SER A 762 23.06 -29.67 -7.95
CA SER A 762 24.30 -28.90 -8.05
C SER A 762 24.81 -28.71 -9.48
N GLU A 763 24.35 -29.53 -10.43
CA GLU A 763 24.75 -29.47 -11.84
C GLU A 763 23.75 -28.67 -12.69
N LYS A 764 22.63 -28.27 -12.09
CA LYS A 764 21.55 -27.51 -12.73
C LYS A 764 21.43 -26.10 -12.13
N ALA A 765 21.09 -25.12 -12.96
CA ALA A 765 20.79 -23.77 -12.50
C ALA A 765 19.56 -23.16 -13.16
N VAL A 766 18.68 -22.58 -12.33
CA VAL A 766 17.67 -21.63 -12.77
C VAL A 766 18.23 -20.23 -12.54
N LEU A 767 18.46 -19.49 -13.62
CA LEU A 767 19.22 -18.25 -13.60
C LEU A 767 18.36 -17.05 -13.18
N GLU A 768 18.94 -16.21 -12.31
CA GLU A 768 18.39 -14.92 -11.89
C GLU A 768 18.61 -13.89 -13.02
N CYS A 769 17.77 -13.93 -14.04
CA CYS A 769 17.79 -13.05 -15.22
C CYS A 769 16.36 -12.66 -15.61
N PRO A 770 16.16 -11.70 -16.54
CA PRO A 770 14.84 -11.40 -17.09
C PRO A 770 14.13 -12.69 -17.54
N PRO A 771 12.89 -12.92 -17.09
CA PRO A 771 12.23 -14.19 -17.35
C PRO A 771 11.78 -14.31 -18.80
N VAL A 772 11.76 -15.53 -19.33
CA VAL A 772 11.04 -15.82 -20.58
C VAL A 772 9.54 -15.86 -20.33
N THR A 773 8.76 -15.54 -21.35
CA THR A 773 7.29 -15.52 -21.24
C THR A 773 6.71 -16.79 -21.81
N VAL A 774 6.00 -17.55 -20.97
CA VAL A 774 5.25 -18.75 -21.38
C VAL A 774 3.79 -18.37 -21.54
N ARG A 775 3.30 -18.36 -22.78
CA ARG A 775 1.90 -18.02 -23.05
C ARG A 775 0.96 -19.13 -22.59
N THR A 776 -0.07 -18.76 -21.85
CA THR A 776 -1.05 -19.72 -21.35
C THR A 776 -2.21 -19.92 -22.33
N PRO A 777 -2.85 -21.10 -22.32
CA PRO A 777 -4.08 -21.34 -23.07
C PRO A 777 -5.14 -20.28 -22.77
N ARG A 778 -5.88 -19.81 -23.77
CA ARG A 778 -6.87 -18.73 -23.54
C ARG A 778 -8.18 -19.26 -22.97
N THR A 779 -8.45 -20.56 -23.11
CA THR A 779 -9.70 -21.19 -22.68
C THR A 779 -9.47 -22.42 -21.82
N GLY A 780 -10.42 -22.72 -20.93
CA GLY A 780 -10.36 -23.94 -20.12
C GLY A 780 -10.34 -25.23 -20.94
N ARG A 781 -10.97 -25.25 -22.12
CA ARG A 781 -10.92 -26.39 -23.04
C ARG A 781 -9.52 -26.62 -23.57
N ALA A 782 -8.85 -25.55 -24.02
CA ALA A 782 -7.47 -25.61 -24.47
C ALA A 782 -6.51 -26.03 -23.35
N LEU A 783 -6.69 -25.49 -22.13
CA LEU A 783 -5.94 -25.93 -20.96
C LEU A 783 -6.10 -27.43 -20.68
N LEU A 784 -7.33 -27.97 -20.78
CA LEU A 784 -7.55 -29.41 -20.62
C LEU A 784 -6.85 -30.23 -21.70
N THR A 785 -6.83 -29.77 -22.95
CA THR A 785 -6.07 -30.44 -24.03
C THR A 785 -4.58 -30.48 -23.71
N VAL A 786 -3.99 -29.36 -23.27
CA VAL A 786 -2.59 -29.29 -22.85
C VAL A 786 -2.31 -30.24 -21.68
N LEU A 787 -3.16 -30.24 -20.65
CA LEU A 787 -2.98 -31.10 -19.47
C LEU A 787 -3.09 -32.59 -19.80
N LYS A 788 -4.06 -32.98 -20.64
CA LYS A 788 -4.21 -34.37 -21.12
C LYS A 788 -2.94 -34.85 -21.82
N ARG A 789 -2.37 -34.01 -22.70
CA ARG A 789 -1.10 -34.30 -23.38
C ARG A 789 0.02 -34.49 -22.36
N THR A 790 0.21 -33.54 -21.44
CA THR A 790 1.27 -33.62 -20.43
C THR A 790 1.15 -34.88 -19.56
N TYR A 791 -0.06 -35.26 -19.13
CA TYR A 791 -0.24 -36.46 -18.30
C TYR A 791 -0.02 -37.75 -19.07
N ARG A 792 -0.43 -37.82 -20.34
CA ARG A 792 -0.13 -38.97 -21.21
C ARG A 792 1.38 -39.12 -21.41
N SER A 793 2.07 -38.06 -21.80
CA SER A 793 3.53 -38.05 -21.97
C SER A 793 4.24 -38.53 -20.71
N ASN A 794 3.80 -38.08 -19.53
CA ASN A 794 4.39 -38.51 -18.25
C ASN A 794 4.12 -39.98 -17.89
N SER A 795 3.07 -40.60 -18.44
CA SER A 795 2.73 -42.01 -18.19
C SER A 795 3.55 -43.00 -19.04
N GLU A 796 4.19 -42.52 -20.11
CA GLU A 796 5.03 -43.30 -21.04
C GLU A 796 6.50 -43.38 -20.57
N LEU A 797 6.84 -42.81 -19.40
CA LEU A 797 8.20 -42.82 -18.83
C LEU A 797 8.54 -44.18 -18.15
N PRO A 798 9.79 -44.70 -18.30
CA PRO A 798 10.22 -45.98 -17.71
C PRO A 798 10.14 -46.06 -16.18
N HIS A 799 10.22 -44.89 -15.52
CA HIS A 799 10.05 -44.73 -14.08
C HIS A 799 8.99 -43.65 -13.84
N PRO A 800 7.70 -44.01 -13.74
CA PRO A 800 6.68 -43.03 -13.40
C PRO A 800 7.00 -42.47 -12.02
N GLN A 801 7.22 -41.15 -11.97
CA GLN A 801 7.49 -40.37 -10.77
C GLN A 801 6.28 -40.42 -9.82
N SER A 802 6.13 -41.56 -9.14
CA SER A 802 4.95 -41.95 -8.35
C SER A 802 4.91 -41.27 -6.97
N GLY A 803 5.92 -40.46 -6.62
CA GLY A 803 6.02 -39.70 -5.37
C GLY A 803 5.38 -38.30 -5.35
N HIS A 804 5.03 -37.70 -6.50
CA HIS A 804 4.74 -36.25 -6.53
C HIS A 804 3.29 -35.84 -6.31
N THR A 805 2.30 -36.73 -6.40
CA THR A 805 0.89 -36.33 -6.26
C THR A 805 0.55 -35.93 -4.81
N ALA A 806 1.05 -36.68 -3.82
CA ALA A 806 0.86 -36.34 -2.41
C ALA A 806 1.58 -35.03 -2.05
N GLN A 807 2.79 -34.84 -2.59
CA GLN A 807 3.57 -33.61 -2.40
C GLN A 807 2.91 -32.39 -3.06
N THR A 808 2.41 -32.52 -4.29
CA THR A 808 1.67 -31.46 -4.99
C THR A 808 0.41 -31.07 -4.23
N LEU A 809 -0.33 -32.03 -3.68
CA LEU A 809 -1.51 -31.78 -2.85
C LEU A 809 -1.15 -31.09 -1.52
N GLN A 810 -0.04 -31.49 -0.89
CA GLN A 810 0.46 -30.86 0.33
C GLN A 810 0.94 -29.42 0.08
N GLU A 811 1.65 -29.17 -1.03
CA GLU A 811 2.09 -27.84 -1.45
C GLU A 811 0.90 -26.94 -1.84
N LEU A 812 -0.09 -27.51 -2.54
CA LEU A 812 -1.32 -26.80 -2.88
C LEU A 812 -2.09 -26.40 -1.63
N ALA A 813 -2.26 -27.32 -0.67
CA ALA A 813 -2.89 -27.03 0.61
C ALA A 813 -2.12 -25.97 1.41
N ALA A 814 -0.79 -26.05 1.46
CA ALA A 814 0.08 -25.06 2.10
C ALA A 814 0.07 -23.69 1.40
N SER A 815 -0.33 -23.63 0.12
CA SER A 815 -0.44 -22.39 -0.65
C SER A 815 -1.73 -21.59 -0.35
N ILE A 816 -2.73 -22.21 0.29
CA ILE A 816 -4.02 -21.57 0.62
C ILE A 816 -3.86 -20.69 1.86
N LYS A 817 -3.99 -19.38 1.69
CA LYS A 817 -3.82 -18.36 2.74
C LYS A 817 -5.01 -17.39 2.87
N SER A 818 -5.99 -17.52 1.99
CA SER A 818 -7.21 -16.69 1.91
C SER A 818 -8.33 -17.45 1.20
N PRO A 819 -9.61 -17.02 1.33
CA PRO A 819 -10.72 -17.58 0.57
C PRO A 819 -10.48 -17.56 -0.95
N SER A 820 -9.91 -16.47 -1.48
CA SER A 820 -9.56 -16.36 -2.91
C SER A 820 -8.51 -17.38 -3.36
N SER A 821 -7.48 -17.63 -2.53
CA SER A 821 -6.48 -18.66 -2.84
C SER A 821 -7.02 -20.08 -2.72
N ALA A 822 -8.06 -20.30 -1.91
CA ALA A 822 -8.75 -21.58 -1.83
C ALA A 822 -9.53 -21.85 -3.12
N VAL A 823 -10.24 -20.84 -3.65
CA VAL A 823 -10.94 -20.93 -4.95
C VAL A 823 -9.97 -21.27 -6.08
N ASP A 824 -8.86 -20.53 -6.18
CA ASP A 824 -7.80 -20.83 -7.16
C ASP A 824 -7.26 -22.27 -7.00
N GLY A 825 -7.03 -22.72 -5.76
CA GLY A 825 -6.55 -24.07 -5.46
C GLY A 825 -7.56 -25.16 -5.84
N SER A 826 -8.85 -24.93 -5.60
CA SER A 826 -9.93 -25.82 -6.06
C SER A 826 -9.98 -25.89 -7.59
N VAL A 827 -9.87 -24.74 -8.28
CA VAL A 827 -9.83 -24.71 -9.75
C VAL A 827 -8.63 -25.50 -10.27
N TYR A 828 -7.44 -25.35 -9.65
CA TYR A 828 -6.26 -26.14 -9.99
C TYR A 828 -6.49 -27.65 -9.84
N ALA A 829 -7.04 -28.07 -8.70
CA ALA A 829 -7.33 -29.48 -8.42
C ALA A 829 -8.33 -30.06 -9.43
N VAL A 830 -9.37 -29.30 -9.79
CA VAL A 830 -10.37 -29.72 -10.79
C VAL A 830 -9.74 -29.91 -12.16
N PHE A 831 -8.96 -28.96 -12.67
CA PHE A 831 -8.28 -29.12 -13.96
C PHE A 831 -7.26 -30.26 -13.96
N ALA A 832 -6.48 -30.42 -12.88
CA ALA A 832 -5.53 -31.51 -12.74
C ALA A 832 -6.24 -32.89 -12.73
N LEU A 833 -7.38 -32.99 -12.05
CA LEU A 833 -8.18 -34.22 -12.00
C LEU A 833 -8.83 -34.53 -13.36
N LEU A 834 -9.47 -33.54 -13.98
CA LEU A 834 -10.12 -33.68 -15.28
C LEU A 834 -9.12 -34.04 -16.39
N GLY A 835 -7.91 -33.48 -16.35
CA GLY A 835 -6.83 -33.84 -17.27
C GLY A 835 -6.37 -35.29 -17.14
N ARG A 836 -6.51 -35.91 -15.96
CA ARG A 836 -6.16 -37.32 -15.70
C ARG A 836 -7.28 -38.30 -16.01
N LEU A 837 -8.54 -37.93 -15.77
CA LEU A 837 -9.70 -38.83 -15.85
C LEU A 837 -10.37 -38.90 -17.22
N LEU A 838 -10.25 -37.85 -18.04
CA LEU A 838 -10.94 -37.80 -19.34
C LEU A 838 -10.11 -38.48 -20.44
N PRO A 839 -10.67 -39.44 -21.21
CA PRO A 839 -9.95 -40.12 -22.28
C PRO A 839 -9.51 -39.14 -23.39
N SER A 840 -8.36 -39.42 -24.02
CA SER A 840 -7.85 -38.71 -25.20
C SER A 840 -8.33 -39.39 -26.49
N SER A 841 -8.67 -38.61 -27.53
CA SER A 841 -8.96 -39.18 -28.85
C SER A 841 -7.70 -39.77 -29.48
N HIS A 842 -7.80 -40.89 -30.21
CA HIS A 842 -6.67 -41.49 -30.91
C HIS A 842 -6.48 -40.81 -32.27
N GLY A 843 -5.26 -40.35 -32.57
CA GLY A 843 -4.78 -40.28 -33.96
C GLY A 843 -4.23 -38.97 -34.52
N SER A 844 -4.09 -37.87 -33.77
CA SER A 844 -3.36 -36.71 -34.30
C SER A 844 -2.63 -35.93 -33.20
N TRP A 845 -1.54 -35.26 -33.58
CA TRP A 845 -0.79 -34.34 -32.73
C TRP A 845 -1.72 -33.17 -32.32
N GLU A 846 -2.46 -33.32 -31.22
CA GLU A 846 -3.44 -32.31 -30.74
C GLU A 846 -2.72 -31.06 -30.20
N ARG A 847 -3.06 -29.88 -30.77
CA ARG A 847 -2.43 -28.56 -30.54
C ARG A 847 -3.30 -27.61 -29.75
N ASP A 848 -2.69 -26.62 -29.09
CA ASP A 848 -3.40 -25.46 -28.55
C ASP A 848 -3.38 -24.29 -29.55
N GLU A 849 -4.44 -24.16 -30.35
CA GLU A 849 -4.59 -23.03 -31.28
C GLU A 849 -4.97 -21.71 -30.57
N SER A 850 -5.41 -21.77 -29.30
CA SER A 850 -6.01 -20.60 -28.63
C SER A 850 -4.99 -19.57 -28.14
N SER A 851 -3.76 -19.98 -27.85
CA SER A 851 -2.67 -19.09 -27.42
C SER A 851 -1.85 -18.51 -28.58
N ARG A 852 -2.12 -18.95 -29.81
CA ARG A 852 -1.34 -18.68 -31.04
C ARG A 852 -1.92 -17.56 -31.92
N THR A 853 -3.01 -16.91 -31.51
CA THR A 853 -3.63 -15.72 -32.16
C THR A 853 -3.23 -14.42 -31.51
#